data_AF-A0A8H5PTT5-F1
#
_entry.id   AF-A0A8H5PTT5-F1
#
_cell.length_a   1.000
_cell.length_b   1.000
_cell.length_c   1.000
_cell.angle_alpha   90.00
_cell.angle_beta   90.00
_cell.angle_gamma   90.00
#
_symmetry.space_group_name_H-M   'P 1'
#
loop_
_entity.id
_entity.type
_entity.pdbx_description
1 polymer ?
#
loop_
_entity_poly.entity_id
_entity_poly.type
_entity_poly.pdbx_seq_one_letter_code
_entity_poly.pdbx_strand_id
1 'polypeptide(L)'
;MANTTSAAVRQSVVSCLVCRSRKVKCDGAVPGCQNCQTLGIDCPGYSTLPEAQKRLEADNLESVYRASGVEKRRVGSCEACKRAKGRCDKARPACSRCLQKGLVCRYPQKQRGSAATRSNVSEESPVNAGPGTDVTDVSPGTAFEPQSSLSPQEPSPRVQKRSLPWDAQMLKTLTSVYFSRVATLRCLDFLHKPSFNHSLDKGSLVEDYGEAILYVICAHGLRIKELEGNAGSDRQAMHDGVPGRLWAEESQAMVMREINKPTLMTAMTLVLLCDFALQTGQDALAFMLCGCCHSAARLLALDQPMPPSNNGGSSKDSILAESKRRVLWSCFILDSVVGSGVNENLRWRDGPPQIPLPSSDQTFLSQISSAEAPLFLPRSSDAFPSIKDLQKYNLRSNLIYLMSVRTRVLRLIRTNPDAGHISDPQSPFMQLLHALEAWGNSISTQLQLTEFSIYVHKELNTLESLFYLHLSYHILICDLTRISIPGFAFPLAAAFQTVPGPFVSHCRDVCRHHANQVTRILRMMTQHLNPLFSESTTYAATYEATKIMIVYSALLGEQEPDTRMQLKEDIVFNMRVLGEQIRGTLPSRACRALTRLLHRFGFNDIANSSRATPPSRTEDDVGEVSGPPEAFYLSDLAPFRRAYDDVNQNRDRRESAAGSLASSSRNLTQEAPVLRPWNQQVAQPLVSSSIASNQVIPLGDWTQVAGDMSNEITWDLFSLPDWVFEEHEMDFGA
;
A
#
# COMPACT_ATOMS: atom_id res chain seq x y z
N MET A 1 -41.15 -4.55 74.44
CA MET A 1 -39.89 -3.87 74.07
C MET A 1 -38.74 -4.84 74.25
N ALA A 2 -38.04 -5.21 73.18
CA ALA A 2 -36.76 -5.94 73.25
C ALA A 2 -36.02 -5.72 71.92
N ASN A 3 -34.82 -5.15 71.98
CA ASN A 3 -34.00 -4.89 70.78
C ASN A 3 -33.31 -6.19 70.33
N THR A 4 -33.63 -6.68 69.14
CA THR A 4 -32.82 -7.70 68.46
C THR A 4 -31.70 -7.02 67.66
N THR A 5 -30.48 -7.10 68.16
CA THR A 5 -29.25 -6.74 67.44
C THR A 5 -29.05 -7.66 66.25
N SER A 6 -29.28 -7.17 65.04
CA SER A 6 -28.99 -7.91 63.81
C SER A 6 -27.48 -8.09 63.63
N ALA A 7 -27.02 -9.33 63.59
CA ALA A 7 -25.63 -9.65 63.29
C ALA A 7 -25.32 -9.29 61.84
N ALA A 8 -24.35 -8.40 61.62
CA ALA A 8 -23.95 -7.98 60.27
C ALA A 8 -23.42 -9.17 59.46
N VAL A 9 -24.19 -9.58 58.44
CA VAL A 9 -23.78 -10.59 57.47
C VAL A 9 -22.52 -10.09 56.76
N ARG A 10 -21.38 -10.75 57.01
CA ARG A 10 -20.14 -10.52 56.26
C ARG A 10 -20.31 -11.00 54.81
N GLN A 11 -20.86 -10.13 53.95
CA GLN A 11 -20.80 -10.31 52.51
C GLN A 11 -19.33 -10.43 52.08
N SER A 12 -19.02 -11.46 51.28
CA SER A 12 -17.69 -11.66 50.72
C SER A 12 -17.37 -10.52 49.76
N VAL A 13 -16.43 -9.64 50.13
CA VAL A 13 -16.03 -8.48 49.33
C VAL A 13 -15.55 -8.96 47.95
N VAL A 14 -16.37 -8.73 46.93
CA VAL A 14 -16.04 -9.06 45.54
C VAL A 14 -14.98 -8.08 45.06
N SER A 15 -13.78 -8.56 44.74
CA SER A 15 -12.71 -7.72 44.18
C SER A 15 -13.02 -7.34 42.72
N CYS A 16 -12.84 -6.07 42.34
CA CYS A 16 -13.00 -5.62 40.95
C CYS A 16 -12.12 -6.41 39.98
N LEU A 17 -12.54 -6.49 38.71
CA LEU A 17 -11.87 -7.31 37.68
C LEU A 17 -10.39 -6.91 37.46
N VAL A 18 -10.06 -5.61 37.57
CA VAL A 18 -8.69 -5.08 37.51
C VAL A 18 -7.82 -5.65 38.65
N CYS A 19 -8.27 -5.54 39.91
CA CYS A 19 -7.51 -6.07 41.04
C CYS A 19 -7.44 -7.60 41.02
N ARG A 20 -8.54 -8.27 40.63
CA ARG A 20 -8.64 -9.73 40.55
C ARG A 20 -7.71 -10.31 39.49
N SER A 21 -7.68 -9.74 38.29
CA SER A 21 -6.77 -10.15 37.19
C SER A 21 -5.30 -9.93 37.55
N ARG A 22 -4.97 -8.84 38.26
CA ARG A 22 -3.64 -8.56 38.83
C ARG A 22 -3.29 -9.37 40.07
N LYS A 23 -4.25 -10.11 40.64
CA LYS A 23 -4.11 -10.88 41.90
C LYS A 23 -3.64 -10.02 43.08
N VAL A 24 -4.10 -8.77 43.15
CA VAL A 24 -3.90 -7.85 44.28
C VAL A 24 -5.19 -7.72 45.10
N LYS A 25 -5.07 -7.35 46.37
CA LYS A 25 -6.24 -7.12 47.23
C LYS A 25 -6.95 -5.85 46.77
N CYS A 26 -8.26 -5.95 46.55
CA CYS A 26 -9.12 -4.80 46.28
C CYS A 26 -9.66 -4.24 47.59
N ASP A 27 -9.75 -2.93 47.69
CA ASP A 27 -10.29 -2.15 48.81
C ASP A 27 -11.83 -2.02 48.77
N GLY A 28 -12.45 -2.19 47.60
CA GLY A 28 -13.92 -2.23 47.46
C GLY A 28 -14.61 -0.86 47.37
N ALA A 29 -13.85 0.25 47.29
CA ALA A 29 -14.42 1.59 47.20
C ALA A 29 -15.22 1.84 45.90
N VAL A 30 -16.27 2.65 46.00
CA VAL A 30 -17.18 3.08 44.92
C VAL A 30 -17.06 4.60 44.79
N PRO A 31 -17.01 5.21 43.59
CA PRO A 31 -17.19 4.60 42.25
C PRO A 31 -16.01 3.76 41.76
N GLY A 32 -14.82 3.85 42.36
CA GLY A 32 -13.66 3.05 41.97
C GLY A 32 -12.68 2.78 43.11
N CYS A 33 -12.01 1.63 43.04
CA CYS A 33 -11.04 1.21 44.05
C CYS A 33 -9.74 2.04 43.95
N GLN A 34 -9.10 2.31 45.09
CA GLN A 34 -7.86 3.11 45.13
C GLN A 34 -6.75 2.54 44.24
N ASN A 35 -6.66 1.21 44.14
CA ASN A 35 -5.70 0.56 43.26
C ASN A 35 -5.90 0.92 41.78
N CYS A 36 -7.14 1.12 41.31
CA CYS A 36 -7.40 1.56 39.94
C CYS A 36 -7.07 3.05 39.75
N GLN A 37 -7.47 3.89 40.71
CA GLN A 37 -7.17 5.33 40.69
C GLN A 37 -5.66 5.62 40.66
N THR A 38 -4.87 4.92 41.48
CA THR A 38 -3.40 5.05 41.52
C THR A 38 -2.72 4.58 40.23
N LEU A 39 -3.43 3.81 39.40
CA LEU A 39 -2.96 3.35 38.10
C LEU A 39 -3.43 4.22 36.93
N GLY A 40 -4.24 5.26 37.18
CA GLY A 40 -4.82 6.10 36.12
C GLY A 40 -5.79 5.35 35.20
N ILE A 41 -6.50 4.34 35.71
CA ILE A 41 -7.47 3.55 34.93
C ILE A 41 -8.83 3.51 35.60
N ASP A 42 -9.89 3.61 34.80
CA ASP A 42 -11.26 3.55 35.31
C ASP A 42 -11.58 2.17 35.88
N CYS A 43 -12.26 2.18 37.03
CA CYS A 43 -12.59 0.95 37.75
C CYS A 43 -13.89 0.36 37.21
N PRO A 44 -13.91 -0.87 36.65
CA PRO A 44 -15.10 -1.48 36.04
C PRO A 44 -16.12 -2.01 37.09
N GLY A 45 -16.14 -1.44 38.30
CA GLY A 45 -17.04 -1.86 39.38
C GLY A 45 -16.82 -3.30 39.89
N TYR A 46 -17.90 -3.86 40.44
CA TYR A 46 -17.91 -5.08 41.26
C TYR A 46 -18.99 -6.09 40.80
N SER A 47 -18.92 -6.52 39.54
CA SER A 47 -19.93 -7.38 38.90
C SER A 47 -20.00 -8.81 39.48
N THR A 48 -21.23 -9.33 39.61
CA THR A 48 -21.53 -10.71 40.07
C THR A 48 -22.11 -11.59 38.95
N LEU A 49 -21.50 -11.58 37.76
CA LEU A 49 -22.02 -12.26 36.56
C LEU A 49 -21.51 -13.73 36.36
N PRO A 50 -22.19 -14.56 35.54
CA PRO A 50 -21.87 -15.98 35.35
C PRO A 50 -20.56 -16.28 34.59
N GLU A 51 -20.03 -17.52 34.74
CA GLU A 51 -18.72 -17.98 34.23
C GLU A 51 -18.41 -17.71 32.75
N ALA A 52 -19.40 -17.77 31.86
CA ALA A 52 -19.18 -17.59 30.42
C ALA A 52 -18.84 -16.14 30.06
N GLN A 53 -19.53 -15.19 30.70
CA GLN A 53 -19.37 -13.75 30.46
C GLN A 53 -18.03 -13.23 31.06
N LYS A 54 -17.56 -13.86 32.15
CA LYS A 54 -16.24 -13.60 32.75
C LYS A 54 -15.05 -13.83 31.79
N ARG A 55 -15.20 -14.62 30.71
CA ARG A 55 -14.12 -14.83 29.72
C ARG A 55 -14.06 -13.67 28.71
N LEU A 56 -15.22 -13.27 28.18
CA LEU A 56 -15.36 -12.11 27.27
C LEU A 56 -14.86 -10.82 27.92
N GLU A 57 -15.16 -10.58 29.20
CA GLU A 57 -14.65 -9.43 29.96
C GLU A 57 -13.14 -9.51 30.26
N ALA A 58 -12.55 -10.71 30.31
CA ALA A 58 -11.13 -10.88 30.58
C ALA A 58 -10.25 -10.50 29.38
N ASP A 59 -10.72 -10.75 28.16
CA ASP A 59 -10.03 -10.34 26.94
C ASP A 59 -10.22 -8.83 26.67
N ASN A 60 -11.42 -8.29 26.95
CA ASN A 60 -11.66 -6.84 26.93
C ASN A 60 -10.89 -6.07 28.03
N LEU A 61 -10.23 -6.76 28.96
CA LEU A 61 -9.33 -6.15 29.94
C LEU A 61 -7.87 -6.10 29.44
N GLU A 62 -7.45 -7.01 28.54
CA GLU A 62 -6.11 -6.99 27.94
C GLU A 62 -5.98 -5.88 26.87
N SER A 63 -7.10 -5.47 26.25
CA SER A 63 -7.18 -4.25 25.42
C SER A 63 -7.00 -2.97 26.23
N VAL A 64 -7.69 -2.83 27.38
CA VAL A 64 -7.54 -1.67 28.30
C VAL A 64 -6.10 -1.52 28.77
N TYR A 65 -5.41 -2.60 29.15
CA TYR A 65 -3.99 -2.53 29.52
C TYR A 65 -3.07 -2.06 28.38
N ARG A 66 -3.38 -2.40 27.11
CA ARG A 66 -2.64 -1.88 25.95
C ARG A 66 -2.97 -0.41 25.66
N ALA A 67 -4.23 0.00 25.81
CA ALA A 67 -4.67 1.38 25.60
C ALA A 67 -4.06 2.35 26.64
N SER A 68 -3.92 1.93 27.90
CA SER A 68 -3.34 2.76 28.98
C SER A 68 -1.81 2.68 29.11
N GLY A 69 -1.10 1.99 28.21
CA GLY A 69 0.37 1.88 28.23
C GLY A 69 0.97 1.07 29.39
N VAL A 70 0.17 0.36 30.19
CA VAL A 70 0.64 -0.40 31.37
C VAL A 70 0.73 -1.89 31.06
N GLU A 71 1.95 -2.37 30.77
CA GLU A 71 2.19 -3.75 30.36
C GLU A 71 1.79 -4.79 31.43
N LYS A 72 1.02 -5.82 31.01
CA LYS A 72 0.64 -6.96 31.85
C LYS A 72 1.88 -7.79 32.22
N ARG A 73 2.46 -7.52 33.39
CA ARG A 73 3.70 -8.13 33.92
C ARG A 73 3.67 -9.68 33.99
N ARG A 74 3.86 -10.38 32.86
CA ARG A 74 4.11 -11.82 32.78
C ARG A 74 5.57 -12.16 33.16
N VAL A 75 6.01 -11.73 34.34
CA VAL A 75 7.27 -12.17 34.94
C VAL A 75 6.97 -13.10 36.12
N GLY A 76 7.55 -14.30 36.08
CA GLY A 76 7.57 -15.21 37.23
C GLY A 76 8.39 -14.65 38.40
N SER A 77 8.40 -15.37 39.53
CA SER A 77 9.33 -15.08 40.63
C SER A 77 10.79 -15.07 40.13
N CYS A 78 11.64 -14.24 40.74
CA CYS A 78 13.09 -14.25 40.46
C CYS A 78 13.70 -15.63 40.75
N GLU A 79 14.86 -15.92 40.15
CA GLU A 79 15.51 -17.22 40.28
C GLU A 79 15.83 -17.57 41.74
N ALA A 80 16.33 -16.61 42.52
CA ALA A 80 16.62 -16.81 43.94
C ALA A 80 15.37 -17.23 44.73
N CYS A 81 14.22 -16.58 44.49
CA CYS A 81 12.98 -16.96 45.15
C CYS A 81 12.37 -18.28 44.61
N LYS A 82 12.56 -18.60 43.32
CA LYS A 82 12.19 -19.90 42.74
C LYS A 82 12.99 -21.04 43.38
N ARG A 83 14.33 -20.96 43.40
CA ARG A 83 15.23 -21.97 44.00
C ARG A 83 14.89 -22.18 45.48
N ALA A 84 14.76 -21.10 46.23
CA ALA A 84 14.43 -21.13 47.65
C ALA A 84 12.92 -21.23 47.95
N LYS A 85 12.11 -21.78 47.02
CA LYS A 85 10.64 -22.03 47.07
C LYS A 85 9.83 -21.03 47.89
N GLY A 86 10.14 -19.74 47.80
CA GLY A 86 9.63 -18.72 48.70
C GLY A 86 9.01 -17.54 47.97
N ARG A 87 8.19 -16.77 48.70
CA ARG A 87 7.40 -15.68 48.13
C ARG A 87 8.31 -14.61 47.50
N CYS A 88 7.95 -14.18 46.31
CA CYS A 88 8.59 -13.09 45.58
C CYS A 88 7.54 -12.00 45.35
N ASP A 89 7.82 -10.82 45.88
CA ASP A 89 7.10 -9.55 45.68
C ASP A 89 7.32 -8.94 44.28
N LYS A 90 8.30 -9.47 43.54
CA LYS A 90 8.61 -9.13 42.14
C LYS A 90 9.11 -7.70 41.89
N ALA A 91 9.48 -6.95 42.93
CA ALA A 91 10.06 -5.62 42.79
C ALA A 91 11.33 -5.60 41.90
N ARG A 92 11.60 -4.43 41.31
CA ARG A 92 12.75 -4.15 40.44
C ARG A 92 13.52 -2.95 41.01
N PRO A 93 14.87 -2.91 40.91
CA PRO A 93 15.73 -3.91 40.26
C PRO A 93 15.80 -5.25 41.03
N ALA A 94 15.64 -5.24 42.36
CA ALA A 94 15.62 -6.42 43.21
C ALA A 94 14.29 -6.59 43.97
N CYS A 95 13.95 -7.84 44.31
CA CYS A 95 12.79 -8.17 45.14
C CYS A 95 13.14 -8.01 46.63
N SER A 96 12.18 -7.60 47.47
CA SER A 96 12.39 -7.24 48.88
C SER A 96 13.05 -8.37 49.68
N ARG A 97 12.63 -9.63 49.47
CA ARG A 97 13.27 -10.81 50.10
C ARG A 97 14.73 -10.98 49.69
N CYS A 98 15.07 -10.70 48.43
CA CYS A 98 16.44 -10.81 47.96
C CYS A 98 17.30 -9.67 48.49
N LEU A 99 16.77 -8.45 48.50
CA LEU A 99 17.43 -7.27 49.08
C LEU A 99 17.74 -7.48 50.57
N GLN A 100 16.74 -7.87 51.37
CA GLN A 100 16.88 -8.10 52.81
C GLN A 100 17.82 -9.27 53.16
N LYS A 101 18.01 -10.24 52.24
CA LYS A 101 18.91 -11.39 52.45
C LYS A 101 20.24 -11.28 51.69
N GLY A 102 20.55 -10.13 51.08
CA GLY A 102 21.79 -9.95 50.30
C GLY A 102 21.91 -10.90 49.09
N LEU A 103 20.80 -11.39 48.54
CA LEU A 103 20.77 -12.35 47.44
C LEU A 103 20.71 -11.66 46.07
N VAL A 104 21.47 -12.17 45.10
CA VAL A 104 21.45 -11.69 43.71
C VAL A 104 20.09 -11.95 43.06
N CYS A 105 19.31 -10.89 42.82
CA CYS A 105 17.93 -10.98 42.35
C CYS A 105 17.83 -10.99 40.81
N ARG A 106 18.24 -12.08 40.15
CA ARG A 106 18.06 -12.23 38.70
C ARG A 106 16.63 -12.69 38.35
N TYR A 107 16.01 -12.04 37.37
CA TYR A 107 14.76 -12.48 36.74
C TYR A 107 15.06 -13.04 35.33
N PRO A 108 14.38 -14.10 34.88
CA PRO A 108 14.65 -14.69 33.57
C PRO A 108 14.23 -13.74 32.45
N GLN A 109 15.15 -13.46 31.52
CA GLN A 109 14.86 -12.78 30.25
C GLN A 109 14.39 -13.81 29.20
N LYS A 110 13.49 -13.38 28.32
CA LYS A 110 12.87 -14.22 27.29
C LYS A 110 13.79 -14.32 26.07
N GLN A 111 14.54 -15.42 25.94
CA GLN A 111 15.30 -15.71 24.72
C GLN A 111 14.36 -16.20 23.59
N ARG A 112 14.66 -15.79 22.36
CA ARG A 112 14.05 -16.33 21.13
C ARG A 112 14.85 -17.58 20.68
N GLY A 113 14.17 -18.68 20.36
CA GLY A 113 14.70 -19.69 19.42
C GLY A 113 14.90 -21.13 19.92
N SER A 114 14.20 -22.04 19.22
CA SER A 114 14.50 -23.47 18.96
C SER A 114 14.42 -24.52 20.09
N ALA A 115 14.23 -25.76 19.65
CA ALA A 115 13.87 -26.94 20.43
C ALA A 115 15.04 -27.93 20.61
N ALA A 116 14.95 -28.78 21.63
CA ALA A 116 15.76 -30.00 21.75
C ALA A 116 14.93 -31.13 22.39
N THR A 117 14.97 -32.29 21.75
CA THR A 117 14.19 -33.51 22.03
C THR A 117 14.64 -34.25 23.29
N ARG A 118 13.71 -34.93 23.98
CA ARG A 118 13.95 -36.23 24.63
C ARG A 118 12.66 -37.03 24.81
N SER A 119 12.79 -38.36 24.79
CA SER A 119 11.73 -39.33 24.46
C SER A 119 11.28 -40.18 25.67
N ASN A 120 10.00 -40.63 25.65
CA ASN A 120 9.51 -42.01 25.90
C ASN A 120 8.00 -41.97 26.26
N VAL A 121 7.09 -42.58 25.48
CA VAL A 121 6.64 -44.00 25.43
C VAL A 121 5.57 -44.36 26.49
N SER A 122 4.34 -44.63 26.01
CA SER A 122 3.21 -45.45 26.56
C SER A 122 2.04 -45.28 25.55
N GLU A 123 1.76 -46.20 24.61
CA GLU A 123 0.78 -47.31 24.70
C GLU A 123 -0.65 -46.85 25.09
N GLU A 124 -1.60 -46.76 24.14
CA GLU A 124 -2.58 -47.80 23.68
C GLU A 124 -3.81 -47.96 24.63
N SER A 125 -5.09 -48.12 24.21
CA SER A 125 -5.78 -48.08 22.90
C SER A 125 -7.27 -47.58 23.04
N PRO A 126 -8.37 -48.14 22.45
CA PRO A 126 -9.23 -47.34 21.54
C PRO A 126 -10.75 -47.32 21.85
N VAL A 127 -11.52 -46.45 21.19
CA VAL A 127 -12.98 -46.62 20.95
C VAL A 127 -13.36 -46.15 19.55
N ASN A 128 -14.21 -46.90 18.86
CA ASN A 128 -14.58 -46.72 17.45
C ASN A 128 -16.10 -46.91 17.25
N ALA A 129 -16.80 -45.98 16.59
CA ALA A 129 -18.12 -46.16 15.96
C ALA A 129 -18.59 -44.88 15.22
N GLY A 130 -19.01 -45.00 13.95
CA GLY A 130 -19.79 -44.00 13.20
C GLY A 130 -21.29 -44.36 13.18
N PRO A 131 -22.09 -44.08 12.12
CA PRO A 131 -21.75 -43.43 10.83
C PRO A 131 -22.83 -42.44 10.25
N GLY A 132 -22.55 -41.83 9.08
CA GLY A 132 -23.52 -41.19 8.17
C GLY A 132 -23.91 -39.72 8.47
N THR A 133 -24.19 -38.83 7.51
CA THR A 133 -24.41 -38.95 6.05
C THR A 133 -24.03 -37.68 5.26
N ASP A 134 -23.51 -37.89 4.04
CA ASP A 134 -23.54 -37.07 2.81
C ASP A 134 -23.35 -35.53 2.83
N VAL A 135 -22.26 -35.12 2.19
CA VAL A 135 -22.08 -33.80 1.55
C VAL A 135 -21.68 -34.06 0.09
N THR A 136 -22.42 -33.49 -0.86
CA THR A 136 -22.13 -33.64 -2.30
C THR A 136 -20.96 -32.75 -2.74
N ASP A 137 -19.97 -33.38 -3.38
CA ASP A 137 -18.75 -32.78 -3.91
C ASP A 137 -19.01 -31.93 -5.17
N VAL A 138 -18.42 -30.74 -5.24
CA VAL A 138 -18.22 -29.96 -6.47
C VAL A 138 -16.81 -29.41 -6.48
N SER A 139 -15.87 -30.25 -6.92
CA SER A 139 -14.46 -29.89 -7.11
C SER A 139 -14.20 -29.42 -8.55
N PRO A 140 -13.76 -28.16 -8.79
CA PRO A 140 -13.23 -27.74 -10.08
C PRO A 140 -11.72 -28.03 -10.13
N GLY A 141 -11.34 -29.09 -10.84
CA GLY A 141 -9.95 -29.48 -11.03
C GLY A 141 -9.62 -29.87 -12.46
N THR A 142 -8.56 -29.28 -13.01
CA THR A 142 -7.54 -30.02 -13.75
C THR A 142 -6.26 -29.20 -13.77
N ALA A 143 -5.29 -29.61 -12.96
CA ALA A 143 -3.92 -29.13 -13.04
C ALA A 143 -3.18 -29.83 -14.19
N PHE A 144 -2.08 -29.24 -14.66
CA PHE A 144 -1.15 -29.90 -15.57
C PHE A 144 -0.46 -31.07 -14.85
N GLU A 145 -0.55 -32.28 -15.41
CA GLU A 145 0.40 -33.37 -15.13
C GLU A 145 1.50 -33.39 -16.22
N PRO A 146 2.77 -33.61 -15.84
CA PRO A 146 3.85 -33.86 -16.79
C PRO A 146 4.06 -35.37 -16.97
N GLN A 147 3.85 -35.90 -18.18
CA GLN A 147 4.34 -37.22 -18.56
C GLN A 147 5.48 -37.12 -19.57
N SER A 148 6.57 -37.82 -19.29
CA SER A 148 7.74 -37.95 -20.15
C SER A 148 7.83 -39.37 -20.70
N SER A 149 7.41 -39.56 -21.95
CA SER A 149 7.81 -40.72 -22.76
C SER A 149 7.94 -40.31 -24.23
N LEU A 150 9.02 -40.74 -24.86
CA LEU A 150 9.41 -40.29 -26.21
C LEU A 150 8.60 -41.00 -27.29
N SER A 151 7.79 -40.23 -28.04
CA SER A 151 7.30 -40.57 -29.38
C SER A 151 6.82 -39.29 -30.07
N PRO A 152 7.08 -39.08 -31.37
CA PRO A 152 6.62 -37.90 -32.09
C PRO A 152 5.12 -38.03 -32.45
N GLN A 153 4.26 -37.74 -31.49
CA GLN A 153 2.83 -37.53 -31.74
C GLN A 153 2.56 -36.06 -32.09
N GLU A 154 1.68 -35.85 -33.07
CA GLU A 154 1.29 -34.52 -33.53
C GLU A 154 0.61 -33.68 -32.42
N PRO A 155 0.80 -32.34 -32.42
CA PRO A 155 0.20 -31.48 -31.42
C PRO A 155 -1.34 -31.49 -31.48
N SER A 156 -2.00 -31.63 -30.33
CA SER A 156 -3.46 -31.73 -30.27
C SER A 156 -4.17 -30.44 -30.72
N PRO A 157 -5.38 -30.53 -31.32
CA PRO A 157 -5.99 -29.42 -32.06
C PRO A 157 -6.65 -28.33 -31.19
N ARG A 158 -6.39 -28.29 -29.87
CA ARG A 158 -7.00 -27.28 -28.97
C ARG A 158 -6.29 -25.93 -28.92
N VAL A 159 -5.11 -25.81 -29.53
CA VAL A 159 -4.43 -24.52 -29.77
C VAL A 159 -4.49 -24.18 -31.27
N GLN A 160 -5.70 -24.04 -31.80
CA GLN A 160 -5.87 -23.36 -33.08
C GLN A 160 -5.47 -21.89 -32.90
N LYS A 161 -4.40 -21.48 -33.60
CA LYS A 161 -3.92 -20.10 -33.74
C LYS A 161 -5.09 -19.12 -33.86
N ARG A 162 -5.44 -18.43 -32.76
CA ARG A 162 -6.29 -17.24 -32.84
C ARG A 162 -5.42 -16.08 -33.27
N SER A 163 -5.19 -15.99 -34.58
CA SER A 163 -4.66 -14.80 -35.25
C SER A 163 -5.40 -13.56 -34.78
N LEU A 164 -4.74 -12.39 -34.88
CA LEU A 164 -5.31 -11.08 -34.60
C LEU A 164 -6.77 -10.98 -35.11
N PRO A 165 -7.68 -10.30 -34.39
CA PRO A 165 -9.07 -10.17 -34.83
C PRO A 165 -9.15 -9.41 -36.16
N TRP A 166 -9.27 -10.16 -37.26
CA TRP A 166 -9.22 -9.67 -38.65
C TRP A 166 -10.41 -8.79 -39.06
N ASP A 167 -11.42 -8.63 -38.21
CA ASP A 167 -12.41 -7.59 -38.43
C ASP A 167 -11.76 -6.22 -38.20
N ALA A 168 -11.44 -5.55 -39.30
CA ALA A 168 -10.89 -4.21 -39.31
C ALA A 168 -11.78 -3.20 -38.56
N GLN A 169 -13.10 -3.42 -38.49
CA GLN A 169 -14.01 -2.57 -37.74
C GLN A 169 -13.85 -2.77 -36.23
N MET A 170 -13.77 -4.02 -35.74
CA MET A 170 -13.42 -4.32 -34.35
C MET A 170 -12.04 -3.78 -34.00
N LEU A 171 -11.02 -3.96 -34.86
CA LEU A 171 -9.68 -3.42 -34.63
C LEU A 171 -9.71 -1.88 -34.49
N LYS A 172 -10.34 -1.16 -35.41
CA LYS A 172 -10.56 0.31 -35.32
C LYS A 172 -11.31 0.72 -34.05
N THR A 173 -12.31 -0.07 -33.64
CA THR A 173 -13.06 0.19 -32.40
C THR A 173 -12.17 0.06 -31.17
N LEU A 174 -11.41 -1.04 -31.04
CA LEU A 174 -10.58 -1.30 -29.86
C LEU A 174 -9.38 -0.34 -29.77
N THR A 175 -8.74 -0.02 -30.90
CA THR A 175 -7.63 0.94 -30.92
C THR A 175 -8.10 2.35 -30.60
N SER A 176 -9.28 2.76 -31.08
CA SER A 176 -9.89 4.04 -30.72
C SER A 176 -10.10 4.16 -29.21
N VAL A 177 -10.69 3.12 -28.57
CA VAL A 177 -10.89 3.05 -27.11
C VAL A 177 -9.55 3.08 -26.35
N TYR A 178 -8.54 2.34 -26.81
CA TYR A 178 -7.20 2.41 -26.22
C TYR A 178 -6.64 3.85 -26.24
N PHE A 179 -6.71 4.52 -27.39
CA PHE A 179 -6.15 5.86 -27.55
C PHE A 179 -6.93 6.97 -26.83
N SER A 180 -8.21 6.78 -26.51
CA SER A 180 -8.99 7.76 -25.73
C SER A 180 -8.96 7.51 -24.22
N ARG A 181 -8.80 6.25 -23.76
CA ARG A 181 -8.97 5.88 -22.34
C ARG A 181 -7.78 5.23 -21.66
N VAL A 182 -6.77 4.77 -22.40
CA VAL A 182 -5.59 4.11 -21.83
C VAL A 182 -4.33 4.90 -22.14
N ALA A 183 -4.09 5.27 -23.40
CA ALA A 183 -2.90 6.01 -23.81
C ALA A 183 -2.71 7.34 -23.04
N THR A 184 -3.80 8.02 -22.71
CA THR A 184 -3.80 9.31 -21.99
C THR A 184 -3.29 9.19 -20.55
N LEU A 185 -3.38 8.00 -19.94
CA LEU A 185 -2.92 7.69 -18.59
C LEU A 185 -1.42 7.36 -18.56
N ARG A 186 -0.77 7.55 -17.39
CA ARG A 186 0.59 7.05 -17.04
C ARG A 186 1.69 7.18 -18.13
N CYS A 187 1.58 8.18 -19.02
CA CYS A 187 2.49 8.39 -20.14
C CYS A 187 2.55 7.20 -21.14
N LEU A 188 1.40 6.57 -21.43
CA LEU A 188 1.28 5.39 -22.33
C LEU A 188 1.05 5.75 -23.82
N ASP A 189 0.90 7.03 -24.12
CA ASP A 189 0.77 7.65 -25.45
C ASP A 189 2.15 7.93 -26.10
N PHE A 190 3.06 6.96 -25.97
CA PHE A 190 4.30 6.92 -26.74
C PHE A 190 4.10 6.50 -28.20
N LEU A 191 2.92 5.99 -28.57
CA LEU A 191 2.54 5.73 -29.96
C LEU A 191 1.92 6.98 -30.57
N HIS A 192 2.48 7.46 -31.68
CA HIS A 192 1.94 8.60 -32.41
C HIS A 192 0.65 8.22 -33.14
N LYS A 193 -0.50 8.53 -32.50
CA LYS A 193 -1.85 8.16 -32.95
C LYS A 193 -2.14 8.42 -34.44
N PRO A 194 -1.77 9.57 -35.05
CA PRO A 194 -1.98 9.79 -36.49
C PRO A 194 -1.20 8.80 -37.37
N SER A 195 0.06 8.50 -37.04
CA SER A 195 0.86 7.50 -37.77
C SER A 195 0.32 6.09 -37.58
N PHE A 196 -0.14 5.74 -36.38
CA PHE A 196 -0.76 4.44 -36.11
C PHE A 196 -2.04 4.26 -36.91
N ASN A 197 -2.93 5.27 -36.90
CA ASN A 197 -4.19 5.21 -37.65
C ASN A 197 -3.96 5.17 -39.17
N HIS A 198 -2.97 5.90 -39.69
CA HIS A 198 -2.58 5.80 -41.10
C HIS A 198 -2.13 4.38 -41.48
N SER A 199 -1.32 3.71 -40.65
CA SER A 199 -0.94 2.31 -40.85
C SER A 199 -2.12 1.34 -40.71
N LEU A 200 -3.10 1.64 -39.85
CA LEU A 200 -4.34 0.88 -39.69
C LEU A 200 -5.22 0.96 -40.94
N ASP A 201 -5.42 2.16 -41.49
CA ASP A 201 -6.21 2.35 -42.71
C ASP A 201 -5.52 1.79 -43.96
N LYS A 202 -4.18 1.79 -43.99
CA LYS A 202 -3.37 1.14 -45.04
C LYS A 202 -3.30 -0.40 -44.89
N GLY A 203 -3.55 -0.94 -43.70
CA GLY A 203 -3.41 -2.37 -43.40
C GLY A 203 -1.97 -2.83 -43.10
N SER A 204 -1.02 -1.91 -42.89
CA SER A 204 0.41 -2.23 -42.64
C SER A 204 0.81 -2.31 -41.16
N LEU A 205 -0.15 -2.33 -40.23
CA LEU A 205 0.14 -2.33 -38.78
C LEU A 205 1.11 -3.42 -38.29
N VAL A 206 0.97 -4.64 -38.82
CA VAL A 206 1.84 -5.78 -38.42
C VAL A 206 3.27 -5.55 -38.90
N GLU A 207 3.45 -4.94 -40.07
CA GLU A 207 4.76 -4.60 -40.64
C GLU A 207 5.40 -3.40 -39.90
N ASP A 208 4.59 -2.38 -39.60
CA ASP A 208 5.06 -1.11 -39.02
C ASP A 208 5.30 -1.18 -37.49
N TYR A 209 4.55 -2.01 -36.76
CA TYR A 209 4.57 -2.07 -35.28
C TYR A 209 4.78 -3.48 -34.69
N GLY A 210 4.58 -4.56 -35.47
CA GLY A 210 4.65 -5.94 -35.00
C GLY A 210 3.37 -6.46 -34.34
N GLU A 211 3.12 -7.76 -34.35
CA GLU A 211 1.88 -8.36 -33.84
C GLU A 211 1.68 -8.16 -32.33
N ALA A 212 2.76 -8.32 -31.54
CA ALA A 212 2.66 -8.40 -30.08
C ALA A 212 2.09 -7.12 -29.44
N ILE A 213 2.44 -5.94 -29.96
CA ILE A 213 1.91 -4.68 -29.44
C ILE A 213 0.42 -4.51 -29.77
N LEU A 214 -0.03 -5.01 -30.93
CA LEU A 214 -1.43 -4.95 -31.34
C LEU A 214 -2.31 -5.83 -30.45
N TYR A 215 -1.84 -7.01 -30.07
CA TYR A 215 -2.55 -7.88 -29.12
C TYR A 215 -2.78 -7.21 -27.76
N VAL A 216 -1.78 -6.54 -27.17
CA VAL A 216 -1.96 -5.87 -25.86
C VAL A 216 -2.76 -4.56 -25.96
N ILE A 217 -2.66 -3.82 -27.07
CA ILE A 217 -3.55 -2.68 -27.37
C ILE A 217 -5.01 -3.16 -27.45
N CYS A 218 -5.27 -4.25 -28.16
CA CYS A 218 -6.60 -4.85 -28.24
C CYS A 218 -7.07 -5.40 -26.90
N ALA A 219 -6.18 -5.98 -26.09
CA ALA A 219 -6.52 -6.45 -24.74
C ALA A 219 -7.00 -5.30 -23.84
N HIS A 220 -6.28 -4.18 -23.84
CA HIS A 220 -6.68 -2.96 -23.14
C HIS A 220 -7.98 -2.38 -23.69
N GLY A 221 -8.11 -2.25 -25.01
CA GLY A 221 -9.32 -1.73 -25.65
C GLY A 221 -10.56 -2.58 -25.35
N LEU A 222 -10.43 -3.91 -25.34
CA LEU A 222 -11.52 -4.83 -25.00
C LEU A 222 -11.89 -4.74 -23.53
N ARG A 223 -10.90 -4.65 -22.63
CA ARG A 223 -11.13 -4.43 -21.20
C ARG A 223 -11.97 -3.20 -20.94
N ILE A 224 -11.62 -2.05 -21.52
CA ILE A 224 -12.41 -0.82 -21.37
C ILE A 224 -13.81 -0.97 -22.00
N LYS A 225 -13.89 -1.49 -23.23
CA LYS A 225 -15.18 -1.68 -23.93
C LYS A 225 -16.16 -2.58 -23.16
N GLU A 226 -15.69 -3.65 -22.53
CA GLU A 226 -16.53 -4.53 -21.70
C GLU A 226 -16.84 -3.96 -20.30
N LEU A 227 -15.97 -3.12 -19.75
CA LEU A 227 -16.31 -2.32 -18.57
C LEU A 227 -17.49 -1.39 -18.88
N GLU A 228 -17.46 -0.69 -20.02
CA GLU A 228 -18.52 0.23 -20.42
C GLU A 228 -19.82 -0.46 -20.85
N GLY A 229 -19.73 -1.44 -21.75
CA GLY A 229 -20.90 -2.05 -22.40
C GLY A 229 -21.84 -2.81 -21.45
N ASN A 230 -21.30 -3.42 -20.39
CA ASN A 230 -22.09 -4.16 -19.40
C ASN A 230 -22.64 -3.27 -18.27
N ALA A 231 -22.64 -1.94 -18.39
CA ALA A 231 -23.17 -1.05 -17.34
C ALA A 231 -24.70 -1.15 -17.14
N GLY A 232 -25.45 -1.74 -18.09
CA GLY A 232 -26.91 -1.83 -18.06
C GLY A 232 -27.53 -3.20 -18.35
N SER A 233 -26.76 -4.29 -18.35
CA SER A 233 -27.27 -5.66 -18.57
C SER A 233 -27.10 -6.55 -17.34
N ASP A 234 -27.87 -7.63 -17.27
CA ASP A 234 -28.04 -8.45 -16.07
C ASP A 234 -26.71 -9.08 -15.61
N ARG A 235 -26.47 -9.06 -14.29
CA ARG A 235 -25.16 -9.36 -13.68
C ARG A 235 -24.84 -10.87 -13.62
N GLN A 236 -25.54 -11.70 -14.40
CA GLN A 236 -25.59 -13.16 -14.22
C GLN A 236 -24.80 -13.98 -15.26
N ALA A 237 -24.25 -13.37 -16.31
CA ALA A 237 -23.34 -14.05 -17.23
C ALA A 237 -21.86 -13.89 -16.83
N MET A 238 -21.46 -14.52 -15.73
CA MET A 238 -20.03 -14.66 -15.39
C MET A 238 -19.34 -15.60 -16.41
N HIS A 239 -18.67 -15.01 -17.41
CA HIS A 239 -17.45 -15.64 -17.89
C HIS A 239 -16.34 -15.36 -16.87
N ASP A 240 -15.75 -16.42 -16.32
CA ASP A 240 -14.80 -16.40 -15.21
C ASP A 240 -13.39 -15.86 -15.59
N GLY A 241 -13.33 -15.05 -16.65
CA GLY A 241 -12.12 -14.56 -17.29
C GLY A 241 -12.04 -13.05 -17.30
N VAL A 242 -10.85 -12.52 -17.01
CA VAL A 242 -10.54 -11.10 -17.19
C VAL A 242 -10.61 -10.75 -18.68
N PRO A 243 -11.41 -9.74 -19.10
CA PRO A 243 -11.52 -9.32 -20.50
C PRO A 243 -10.16 -8.98 -21.12
N GLY A 244 -9.92 -9.43 -22.36
CA GLY A 244 -8.65 -9.25 -23.06
C GLY A 244 -7.47 -10.09 -22.56
N ARG A 245 -7.60 -10.85 -21.45
CA ARG A 245 -6.47 -11.59 -20.84
C ARG A 245 -5.77 -12.54 -21.80
N LEU A 246 -6.51 -13.32 -22.59
CA LEU A 246 -5.92 -14.26 -23.56
C LEU A 246 -5.05 -13.54 -24.62
N TRP A 247 -5.40 -12.31 -25.00
CA TRP A 247 -4.60 -11.50 -25.92
C TRP A 247 -3.38 -10.89 -25.24
N ALA A 248 -3.48 -10.52 -23.95
CA ALA A 248 -2.31 -10.11 -23.18
C ALA A 248 -1.32 -11.28 -22.96
N GLU A 249 -1.82 -12.50 -22.74
CA GLU A 249 -1.00 -13.72 -22.61
C GLU A 249 -0.30 -14.08 -23.94
N GLU A 250 -1.00 -13.96 -25.08
CA GLU A 250 -0.40 -14.15 -26.42
C GLU A 250 0.68 -13.09 -26.73
N SER A 251 0.37 -11.81 -26.46
CA SER A 251 1.33 -10.70 -26.56
C SER A 251 2.59 -10.93 -25.71
N GLN A 252 2.40 -11.40 -24.47
CA GLN A 252 3.49 -11.77 -23.58
C GLN A 252 4.33 -12.92 -24.16
N ALA A 253 3.69 -13.98 -24.68
CA ALA A 253 4.40 -15.11 -25.28
C ALA A 253 5.28 -14.69 -26.47
N MET A 254 4.75 -13.81 -27.34
CA MET A 254 5.51 -13.23 -28.46
C MET A 254 6.71 -12.41 -27.99
N VAL A 255 6.51 -11.47 -27.05
CA VAL A 255 7.60 -10.63 -26.51
C VAL A 255 8.67 -11.45 -25.81
N MET A 256 8.27 -12.44 -25.01
CA MET A 256 9.21 -13.27 -24.23
C MET A 256 10.09 -14.15 -25.13
N ARG A 257 9.64 -14.50 -26.34
CA ARG A 257 10.46 -15.20 -27.35
C ARG A 257 11.61 -14.34 -27.87
N GLU A 258 11.46 -13.01 -27.86
CA GLU A 258 12.38 -12.04 -28.49
C GLU A 258 13.07 -11.13 -27.45
N ILE A 259 12.91 -11.43 -26.16
CA ILE A 259 13.43 -10.61 -25.05
C ILE A 259 14.96 -10.47 -25.03
N ASN A 260 15.69 -11.37 -25.70
CA ASN A 260 17.14 -11.30 -25.87
C ASN A 260 17.60 -10.34 -26.99
N LYS A 261 16.66 -9.79 -27.78
CA LYS A 261 16.90 -8.80 -28.85
C LYS A 261 15.89 -7.66 -28.72
N PRO A 262 15.89 -6.91 -27.59
CA PRO A 262 14.89 -5.90 -27.33
C PRO A 262 14.93 -4.81 -28.41
N THR A 263 13.75 -4.47 -28.93
CA THR A 263 13.50 -3.32 -29.81
C THR A 263 12.66 -2.27 -29.08
N LEU A 264 12.48 -1.09 -29.68
CA LEU A 264 11.55 -0.09 -29.12
C LEU A 264 10.12 -0.65 -28.99
N MET A 265 9.66 -1.46 -29.94
CA MET A 265 8.34 -2.12 -29.86
C MET A 265 8.30 -3.18 -28.74
N THR A 266 9.40 -3.89 -28.48
CA THR A 266 9.53 -4.76 -27.30
C THR A 266 9.35 -3.96 -26.01
N ALA A 267 10.04 -2.82 -25.85
CA ALA A 267 9.93 -1.96 -24.67
C ALA A 267 8.51 -1.37 -24.50
N MET A 268 7.91 -0.87 -25.57
CA MET A 268 6.53 -0.39 -25.59
C MET A 268 5.54 -1.47 -25.16
N THR A 269 5.69 -2.70 -25.67
CA THR A 269 4.80 -3.82 -25.35
C THR A 269 4.98 -4.30 -23.91
N LEU A 270 6.22 -4.37 -23.40
CA LEU A 270 6.51 -4.65 -21.99
C LEU A 270 5.85 -3.64 -21.05
N VAL A 271 5.87 -2.34 -21.40
CA VAL A 271 5.19 -1.29 -20.63
C VAL A 271 3.67 -1.53 -20.60
N LEU A 272 3.03 -1.81 -21.74
CA LEU A 272 1.58 -2.07 -21.79
C LEU A 272 1.16 -3.38 -21.12
N LEU A 273 2.01 -4.41 -21.15
CA LEU A 273 1.79 -5.66 -20.43
C LEU A 273 1.94 -5.46 -18.92
N CYS A 274 2.94 -4.70 -18.47
CA CYS A 274 3.10 -4.33 -17.07
C CYS A 274 1.89 -3.52 -16.56
N ASP A 275 1.38 -2.61 -17.40
CA ASP A 275 0.17 -1.85 -17.15
C ASP A 275 -1.06 -2.76 -16.98
N PHE A 276 -1.27 -3.66 -17.96
CA PHE A 276 -2.37 -4.62 -17.96
C PHE A 276 -2.30 -5.56 -16.75
N ALA A 277 -1.11 -6.03 -16.38
CA ALA A 277 -0.89 -6.87 -15.22
C ALA A 277 -1.28 -6.17 -13.91
N LEU A 278 -0.90 -4.90 -13.72
CA LEU A 278 -1.32 -4.09 -12.56
C LEU A 278 -2.85 -3.92 -12.50
N GLN A 279 -3.48 -3.59 -13.64
CA GLN A 279 -4.92 -3.36 -13.75
C GLN A 279 -5.76 -4.62 -13.53
N THR A 280 -5.14 -5.80 -13.68
CA THR A 280 -5.82 -7.11 -13.59
C THR A 280 -5.42 -7.92 -12.35
N GLY A 281 -4.61 -7.34 -11.45
CA GLY A 281 -4.17 -7.99 -10.21
C GLY A 281 -3.15 -9.12 -10.41
N GLN A 282 -2.41 -9.11 -11.52
CA GLN A 282 -1.32 -10.05 -11.79
C GLN A 282 0.01 -9.49 -11.26
N ASP A 283 0.07 -9.19 -9.96
CA ASP A 283 1.14 -8.36 -9.38
C ASP A 283 2.54 -8.96 -9.53
N ALA A 284 2.68 -10.28 -9.43
CA ALA A 284 3.97 -10.95 -9.63
C ALA A 284 4.48 -10.81 -11.08
N LEU A 285 3.56 -10.88 -12.05
CA LEU A 285 3.88 -10.63 -13.46
C LEU A 285 4.26 -9.14 -13.66
N ALA A 286 3.50 -8.22 -13.08
CA ALA A 286 3.81 -6.79 -13.14
C ALA A 286 5.19 -6.46 -12.56
N PHE A 287 5.57 -7.05 -11.42
CA PHE A 287 6.89 -6.84 -10.81
C PHE A 287 8.03 -7.32 -11.72
N MET A 288 7.88 -8.50 -12.34
CA MET A 288 8.86 -9.05 -13.28
C MET A 288 8.94 -8.22 -14.56
N LEU A 289 7.79 -7.84 -15.14
CA LEU A 289 7.73 -7.00 -16.34
C LEU A 289 8.34 -5.63 -16.11
N CYS A 290 8.13 -5.00 -14.94
CA CYS A 290 8.77 -3.74 -14.58
C CYS A 290 10.32 -3.83 -14.64
N GLY A 291 10.89 -4.93 -14.15
CA GLY A 291 12.32 -5.22 -14.31
C GLY A 291 12.77 -5.38 -15.76
N CYS A 292 11.95 -6.02 -16.59
CA CYS A 292 12.19 -6.14 -18.04
C CYS A 292 12.10 -4.78 -18.75
N CYS A 293 11.13 -3.91 -18.40
CA CYS A 293 10.99 -2.56 -18.93
C CYS A 293 12.26 -1.72 -18.68
N HIS A 294 12.76 -1.71 -17.44
CA HIS A 294 14.01 -1.02 -17.11
C HIS A 294 15.20 -1.57 -17.89
N SER A 295 15.34 -2.90 -17.95
CA SER A 295 16.44 -3.57 -18.66
C SER A 295 16.42 -3.26 -20.17
N ALA A 296 15.25 -3.33 -20.80
CA ALA A 296 15.07 -2.98 -22.21
C ALA A 296 15.38 -1.50 -22.47
N ALA A 297 14.89 -0.59 -21.61
CA ALA A 297 15.16 0.84 -21.75
C ALA A 297 16.65 1.19 -21.67
N ARG A 298 17.41 0.50 -20.80
CA ARG A 298 18.87 0.65 -20.68
C ARG A 298 19.62 0.06 -21.87
N LEU A 299 19.26 -1.14 -22.33
CA LEU A 299 19.88 -1.76 -23.51
C LEU A 299 19.61 -0.97 -24.80
N LEU A 300 18.47 -0.31 -24.90
CA LEU A 300 18.10 0.58 -26.00
C LEU A 300 18.65 2.02 -25.85
N ALA A 301 19.40 2.30 -24.78
CA ALA A 301 19.94 3.61 -24.44
C ALA A 301 18.88 4.75 -24.41
N LEU A 302 17.65 4.46 -23.99
CA LEU A 302 16.55 5.44 -23.97
C LEU A 302 16.78 6.57 -22.93
N ASP A 303 17.66 6.33 -21.96
CA ASP A 303 18.08 7.28 -20.92
C ASP A 303 19.30 8.13 -21.31
N GLN A 304 19.85 7.94 -22.50
CA GLN A 304 20.93 8.79 -23.04
C GLN A 304 20.35 9.99 -23.80
N PRO A 305 20.98 11.17 -23.73
CA PRO A 305 20.58 12.30 -24.56
C PRO A 305 20.76 11.96 -26.03
N MET A 306 19.68 12.10 -26.82
CA MET A 306 19.74 11.92 -28.28
C MET A 306 20.71 12.95 -28.88
N PRO A 307 21.64 12.55 -29.76
CA PRO A 307 22.52 13.49 -30.44
C PRO A 307 21.70 14.45 -31.31
N PRO A 308 22.12 15.72 -31.45
CA PRO A 308 21.44 16.67 -32.33
C PRO A 308 21.48 16.17 -33.78
N SER A 309 20.34 16.24 -34.47
CA SER A 309 20.25 15.81 -35.87
C SER A 309 20.97 16.83 -36.77
N ASN A 310 22.09 16.42 -37.38
CA ASN A 310 22.90 17.29 -38.25
C ASN A 310 22.17 17.71 -39.54
N ASN A 311 21.20 16.92 -39.99
CA ASN A 311 20.22 17.35 -41.00
C ASN A 311 18.95 17.78 -40.26
N GLY A 312 18.40 18.95 -40.58
CA GLY A 312 17.19 19.48 -39.93
C GLY A 312 16.12 18.40 -39.81
N GLY A 313 15.83 18.00 -38.56
CA GLY A 313 15.30 16.67 -38.26
C GLY A 313 14.01 16.36 -39.01
N SER A 314 13.93 15.17 -39.65
CA SER A 314 12.69 14.78 -40.31
C SER A 314 11.59 14.59 -39.27
N SER A 315 10.32 14.79 -39.65
CA SER A 315 9.24 14.64 -38.67
C SER A 315 9.15 13.22 -38.09
N LYS A 316 9.62 12.21 -38.84
CA LYS A 316 9.78 10.82 -38.36
C LYS A 316 10.82 10.71 -37.23
N ASP A 317 11.95 11.42 -37.34
CA ASP A 317 12.98 11.42 -36.30
C ASP A 317 12.49 12.10 -35.03
N SER A 318 11.72 13.19 -35.17
CA SER A 318 11.05 13.89 -34.06
C SER A 318 10.04 12.99 -33.34
N ILE A 319 9.15 12.32 -34.10
CA ILE A 319 8.21 11.33 -33.57
C ILE A 319 8.96 10.24 -32.81
N LEU A 320 10.01 9.66 -33.40
CA LEU A 320 10.79 8.59 -32.78
C LEU A 320 11.48 9.04 -31.48
N ALA A 321 12.05 10.25 -31.46
CA ALA A 321 12.71 10.81 -30.28
C ALA A 321 11.73 11.04 -29.12
N GLU A 322 10.55 11.61 -29.40
CA GLU A 322 9.50 11.80 -28.38
C GLU A 322 8.88 10.47 -27.94
N SER A 323 8.70 9.51 -28.85
CA SER A 323 8.23 8.15 -28.52
C SER A 323 9.17 7.45 -27.54
N LYS A 324 10.49 7.49 -27.79
CA LYS A 324 11.53 6.96 -26.89
C LYS A 324 11.51 7.63 -25.52
N ARG A 325 11.40 8.98 -25.49
CA ARG A 325 11.31 9.78 -24.27
C ARG A 325 10.10 9.37 -23.44
N ARG A 326 8.92 9.29 -24.06
CA ARG A 326 7.67 8.89 -23.41
C ARG A 326 7.77 7.48 -22.81
N VAL A 327 8.32 6.49 -23.55
CA VAL A 327 8.55 5.12 -23.03
C VAL A 327 9.40 5.11 -21.76
N LEU A 328 10.51 5.87 -21.71
CA LEU A 328 11.35 5.89 -20.50
C LEU A 328 10.58 6.48 -19.30
N TRP A 329 9.80 7.55 -19.52
CA TRP A 329 8.97 8.12 -18.47
C TRP A 329 7.83 7.19 -18.04
N SER A 330 7.24 6.39 -18.93
CA SER A 330 6.32 5.30 -18.53
C SER A 330 7.02 4.29 -17.62
N CYS A 331 8.27 3.89 -17.95
CA CYS A 331 9.05 2.97 -17.12
C CYS A 331 9.35 3.54 -15.72
N PHE A 332 9.67 4.83 -15.64
CA PHE A 332 9.88 5.54 -14.37
C PHE A 332 8.61 5.60 -13.51
N ILE A 333 7.46 5.91 -14.11
CA ILE A 333 6.15 5.90 -13.43
C ILE A 333 5.83 4.49 -12.91
N LEU A 334 6.05 3.45 -13.73
CA LEU A 334 5.81 2.07 -13.33
C LEU A 334 6.73 1.63 -12.17
N ASP A 335 8.00 2.03 -12.15
CA ASP A 335 8.92 1.73 -11.03
C ASP A 335 8.47 2.40 -9.72
N SER A 336 7.98 3.65 -9.77
CA SER A 336 7.39 4.33 -8.61
C SER A 336 6.16 3.59 -8.05
N VAL A 337 5.26 3.15 -8.93
CA VAL A 337 4.04 2.40 -8.55
C VAL A 337 4.38 1.01 -8.00
N VAL A 338 5.18 0.23 -8.74
CA VAL A 338 5.53 -1.16 -8.41
C VAL A 338 6.45 -1.23 -7.20
N GLY A 339 7.46 -0.35 -7.13
CA GLY A 339 8.44 -0.29 -6.05
C GLY A 339 7.89 0.26 -4.74
N SER A 340 6.83 1.09 -4.79
CA SER A 340 6.06 1.57 -3.63
C SER A 340 6.91 2.23 -2.51
N GLY A 341 8.07 2.80 -2.86
CA GLY A 341 8.97 3.46 -1.93
C GLY A 341 9.93 2.55 -1.15
N VAL A 342 10.03 1.27 -1.49
CA VAL A 342 11.02 0.33 -0.89
C VAL A 342 12.30 0.36 -1.72
N ASN A 343 13.44 0.70 -1.11
CA ASN A 343 14.71 0.95 -1.82
C ASN A 343 15.19 -0.27 -2.63
N GLU A 344 14.97 -1.47 -2.09
CA GLU A 344 15.32 -2.77 -2.67
C GLU A 344 14.49 -3.08 -3.93
N ASN A 345 13.31 -2.46 -4.05
CA ASN A 345 12.37 -2.66 -5.15
C ASN A 345 12.43 -1.55 -6.22
N LEU A 346 13.25 -0.51 -6.02
CA LEU A 346 13.34 0.66 -6.92
C LEU A 346 14.59 0.60 -7.80
N ARG A 347 14.43 0.92 -9.08
CA ARG A 347 15.52 1.04 -10.06
C ARG A 347 16.01 2.48 -10.16
N TRP A 348 15.12 3.47 -10.03
CA TRP A 348 15.47 4.90 -9.99
C TRP A 348 15.52 5.48 -8.57
N ARG A 349 16.16 4.75 -7.65
CA ARG A 349 16.29 5.16 -6.23
C ARG A 349 17.21 6.37 -6.00
N ASP A 350 18.18 6.58 -6.90
CA ASP A 350 19.24 7.59 -6.76
C ASP A 350 18.91 8.91 -7.50
N GLY A 351 17.73 8.99 -8.12
CA GLY A 351 17.23 10.18 -8.84
C GLY A 351 16.49 9.86 -10.13
N PRO A 352 15.75 10.82 -10.72
CA PRO A 352 15.06 10.63 -11.99
C PRO A 352 16.03 10.55 -13.17
N PRO A 353 15.65 9.88 -14.28
CA PRO A 353 16.47 9.82 -15.49
C PRO A 353 16.73 11.22 -16.05
N GLN A 354 17.95 11.46 -16.53
CA GLN A 354 18.44 12.77 -16.93
C GLN A 354 18.19 13.08 -18.42
N ILE A 355 16.95 12.85 -18.84
CA ILE A 355 16.42 13.23 -20.15
C ILE A 355 15.35 14.32 -19.98
N PRO A 356 14.98 15.04 -21.06
CA PRO A 356 13.92 16.04 -20.96
C PRO A 356 12.56 15.39 -20.64
N LEU A 357 11.67 16.19 -20.07
CA LEU A 357 10.25 15.86 -19.88
C LEU A 357 9.52 15.74 -21.26
N PRO A 358 8.42 14.98 -21.34
CA PRO A 358 7.63 14.82 -22.56
C PRO A 358 7.08 16.16 -23.07
N SER A 359 7.06 16.32 -24.40
CA SER A 359 6.41 17.47 -25.03
C SER A 359 4.90 17.45 -24.78
N SER A 360 4.24 18.59 -24.98
CA SER A 360 2.77 18.63 -25.00
C SER A 360 2.21 17.68 -26.08
N ASP A 361 0.99 17.20 -25.87
CA ASP A 361 0.34 16.29 -26.82
C ASP A 361 0.05 17.02 -28.14
N GLN A 362 -0.24 18.33 -28.10
CA GLN A 362 -0.34 19.17 -29.30
C GLN A 362 0.98 19.19 -30.08
N THR A 363 2.13 19.37 -29.41
CA THR A 363 3.46 19.36 -30.04
C THR A 363 3.75 18.01 -30.68
N PHE A 364 3.46 16.91 -29.98
CA PHE A 364 3.71 15.55 -30.48
C PHE A 364 2.84 15.21 -31.70
N LEU A 365 1.53 15.48 -31.64
CA LEU A 365 0.57 15.19 -32.71
C LEU A 365 0.79 16.05 -33.96
N SER A 366 1.09 17.34 -33.77
CA SER A 366 1.34 18.27 -34.89
C SER A 366 2.75 18.17 -35.48
N GLN A 367 3.65 17.42 -34.83
CA GLN A 367 5.07 17.26 -35.22
C GLN A 367 5.85 18.59 -35.28
N ILE A 368 5.36 19.63 -34.62
CA ILE A 368 5.99 20.96 -34.57
C ILE A 368 7.20 20.90 -33.64
N SER A 369 8.32 21.49 -34.08
CA SER A 369 9.48 21.69 -33.20
C SER A 369 9.16 22.77 -32.17
N SER A 370 9.28 22.47 -30.87
CA SER A 370 9.15 23.50 -29.85
C SER A 370 10.32 24.48 -29.93
N ALA A 371 10.01 25.78 -29.91
CA ALA A 371 11.01 26.84 -29.76
C ALA A 371 11.45 27.02 -28.29
N GLU A 372 10.72 26.42 -27.34
CA GLU A 372 11.02 26.52 -25.91
C GLU A 372 12.14 25.54 -25.49
N ALA A 373 12.92 25.95 -24.49
CA ALA A 373 13.97 25.11 -23.94
C ALA A 373 13.40 23.82 -23.30
N PRO A 374 14.05 22.66 -23.47
CA PRO A 374 13.62 21.41 -22.85
C PRO A 374 13.59 21.53 -21.31
N LEU A 375 12.47 21.12 -20.72
CA LEU A 375 12.28 21.05 -19.26
C LEU A 375 12.80 19.71 -18.74
N PHE A 376 13.27 19.68 -17.49
CA PHE A 376 13.80 18.50 -16.81
C PHE A 376 13.25 18.43 -15.37
N LEU A 377 13.30 17.23 -14.77
CA LEU A 377 13.25 17.11 -13.31
C LEU A 377 14.61 17.47 -12.69
N PRO A 378 14.65 17.98 -11.45
CA PRO A 378 15.91 18.20 -10.73
C PRO A 378 16.80 16.96 -10.64
N ARG A 379 18.12 17.17 -10.67
CA ARG A 379 19.14 16.09 -10.55
C ARG A 379 19.24 15.49 -9.17
N SER A 380 19.35 16.35 -8.16
CA SER A 380 19.43 15.92 -6.76
C SER A 380 18.09 15.36 -6.32
N SER A 381 18.12 14.26 -5.58
CA SER A 381 16.94 13.69 -4.90
C SER A 381 16.25 14.68 -3.98
N ASP A 382 16.95 15.71 -3.52
CA ASP A 382 16.50 16.62 -2.47
C ASP A 382 15.99 17.94 -3.05
N ALA A 383 16.40 18.28 -4.28
CA ALA A 383 15.98 19.49 -4.97
C ALA A 383 14.53 19.42 -5.47
N PHE A 384 13.92 20.58 -5.67
CA PHE A 384 12.58 20.75 -6.25
C PHE A 384 12.63 21.76 -7.39
N PRO A 385 11.74 21.66 -8.40
CA PRO A 385 11.61 22.66 -9.46
C PRO A 385 11.12 24.00 -8.89
N SER A 386 11.44 25.11 -9.56
CA SER A 386 10.90 26.41 -9.16
C SER A 386 9.42 26.53 -9.56
N ILE A 387 8.67 27.41 -8.90
CA ILE A 387 7.27 27.73 -9.27
C ILE A 387 7.16 28.11 -10.77
N LYS A 388 8.16 28.83 -11.30
CA LYS A 388 8.23 29.22 -12.72
C LYS A 388 8.44 28.04 -13.68
N ASP A 389 8.97 26.93 -13.21
CA ASP A 389 9.16 25.71 -14.01
C ASP A 389 7.92 24.82 -13.91
N LEU A 390 7.34 24.70 -12.70
CA LEU A 390 6.06 24.00 -12.48
C LEU A 390 4.92 24.60 -13.33
N GLN A 391 4.85 25.93 -13.44
CA GLN A 391 3.88 26.63 -14.30
C GLN A 391 3.99 26.28 -15.79
N LYS A 392 5.13 25.76 -16.25
CA LYS A 392 5.36 25.31 -17.64
C LYS A 392 5.09 23.82 -17.83
N TYR A 393 4.89 23.06 -16.75
CA TYR A 393 4.66 21.63 -16.86
C TYR A 393 3.28 21.37 -17.46
N ASN A 394 3.25 20.64 -18.56
CA ASN A 394 2.01 20.07 -19.10
C ASN A 394 1.45 18.97 -18.15
N LEU A 395 0.23 18.50 -18.41
CA LEU A 395 -0.46 17.44 -17.63
C LEU A 395 0.45 16.24 -17.30
N ARG A 396 1.19 15.76 -18.30
CA ARG A 396 2.10 14.60 -18.23
C ARG A 396 3.37 14.89 -17.44
N SER A 397 3.93 16.10 -17.60
CA SER A 397 5.09 16.58 -16.85
C SER A 397 4.77 16.76 -15.37
N ASN A 398 3.59 17.30 -15.05
CA ASN A 398 3.09 17.40 -13.68
C ASN A 398 2.89 16.02 -13.04
N LEU A 399 2.30 15.07 -13.77
CA LEU A 399 2.16 13.69 -13.29
C LEU A 399 3.52 13.03 -13.03
N ILE A 400 4.49 13.18 -13.94
CA ILE A 400 5.86 12.66 -13.77
C ILE A 400 6.53 13.27 -12.52
N TYR A 401 6.37 14.58 -12.31
CA TYR A 401 6.85 15.25 -11.10
C TYR A 401 6.22 14.66 -9.83
N LEU A 402 4.88 14.54 -9.77
CA LEU A 402 4.20 13.93 -8.62
C LEU A 402 4.63 12.47 -8.38
N MET A 403 4.90 11.68 -9.43
CA MET A 403 5.42 10.31 -9.27
C MET A 403 6.88 10.26 -8.77
N SER A 404 7.67 11.31 -8.99
CA SER A 404 8.98 11.47 -8.36
C SER A 404 8.85 11.85 -6.87
N VAL A 405 7.94 12.77 -6.54
CA VAL A 405 7.62 13.15 -5.14
C VAL A 405 7.03 11.97 -4.38
N ARG A 406 6.20 11.14 -5.01
CA ARG A 406 5.68 9.87 -4.48
C ARG A 406 6.77 8.96 -3.96
N THR A 407 7.81 8.77 -4.77
CA THR A 407 8.95 7.93 -4.40
C THR A 407 9.67 8.49 -3.17
N ARG A 408 9.84 9.82 -3.09
CA ARG A 408 10.46 10.52 -1.94
C ARG A 408 9.61 10.39 -0.67
N VAL A 409 8.31 10.71 -0.73
CA VAL A 409 7.36 10.58 0.40
C VAL A 409 7.35 9.15 0.95
N LEU A 410 7.17 8.16 0.07
CA LEU A 410 7.03 6.75 0.48
C LEU A 410 8.34 6.14 1.02
N ARG A 411 9.51 6.68 0.65
CA ARG A 411 10.81 6.34 1.25
C ARG A 411 11.00 7.05 2.59
N LEU A 412 10.66 8.34 2.68
CA LEU A 412 10.82 9.15 3.89
C LEU A 412 10.00 8.57 5.04
N ILE A 413 8.71 8.26 4.86
CA ILE A 413 7.89 7.70 5.96
C ILE A 413 8.40 6.33 6.44
N ARG A 414 9.07 5.57 5.57
CA ARG A 414 9.68 4.25 5.87
C ARG A 414 11.07 4.33 6.47
N THR A 415 11.65 5.51 6.56
CA THR A 415 12.94 5.76 7.18
C THR A 415 12.77 6.66 8.40
N ASN A 416 13.80 6.77 9.21
CA ASN A 416 13.89 7.80 10.24
C ASN A 416 15.27 8.45 10.10
N PRO A 417 15.48 9.27 9.05
CA PRO A 417 16.78 9.83 8.72
C PRO A 417 17.14 10.95 9.69
N ASP A 418 17.90 10.57 10.71
CA ASP A 418 18.59 11.43 11.68
C ASP A 418 17.71 12.25 12.64
N ALA A 419 18.25 12.51 13.84
CA ALA A 419 17.52 12.99 15.02
C ALA A 419 17.21 14.51 15.01
N GLY A 420 16.90 15.06 13.83
CA GLY A 420 16.40 16.43 13.69
C GLY A 420 14.94 16.56 14.13
N HIS A 421 14.50 17.78 14.43
CA HIS A 421 13.10 18.02 14.77
C HIS A 421 12.25 18.09 13.49
N ILE A 422 11.21 17.27 13.39
CA ILE A 422 10.42 17.13 12.15
C ILE A 422 9.61 18.37 11.77
N SER A 423 9.43 19.35 12.67
CA SER A 423 8.84 20.65 12.34
C SER A 423 9.87 21.72 11.95
N ASP A 424 11.16 21.38 11.85
CA ASP A 424 12.17 22.27 11.26
C ASP A 424 11.83 22.50 9.77
N PRO A 425 11.76 23.76 9.29
CA PRO A 425 11.55 24.07 7.87
C PRO A 425 12.55 23.40 6.92
N GLN A 426 13.75 23.03 7.39
CA GLN A 426 14.77 22.30 6.63
C GLN A 426 14.71 20.78 6.79
N SER A 427 13.78 20.26 7.60
CA SER A 427 13.56 18.81 7.67
C SER A 427 13.06 18.27 6.32
N PRO A 428 13.42 17.02 5.94
CA PRO A 428 12.90 16.40 4.72
C PRO A 428 11.37 16.31 4.67
N PHE A 429 10.71 16.27 5.84
CA PHE A 429 9.25 16.28 5.98
C PHE A 429 8.66 17.64 5.55
N MET A 430 9.12 18.74 6.16
CA MET A 430 8.63 20.09 5.82
C MET A 430 8.99 20.47 4.39
N GLN A 431 10.18 20.12 3.90
CA GLN A 431 10.56 20.36 2.51
C GLN A 431 9.64 19.66 1.51
N LEU A 432 9.21 18.41 1.77
CA LEU A 432 8.25 17.72 0.91
C LEU A 432 6.84 18.30 1.01
N LEU A 433 6.42 18.74 2.21
CA LEU A 433 5.11 19.38 2.41
C LEU A 433 5.04 20.72 1.65
N HIS A 434 6.03 21.60 1.86
CA HIS A 434 6.15 22.87 1.13
C HIS A 434 6.24 22.68 -0.39
N ALA A 435 6.88 21.60 -0.87
CA ALA A 435 6.97 21.32 -2.31
C ALA A 435 5.66 20.82 -2.93
N LEU A 436 4.80 20.17 -2.13
CA LEU A 436 3.45 19.79 -2.53
C LEU A 436 2.54 21.04 -2.51
N GLU A 437 2.63 21.88 -1.49
CA GLU A 437 1.92 23.18 -1.43
C GLU A 437 2.31 24.11 -2.58
N ALA A 438 3.62 24.24 -2.85
CA ALA A 438 4.13 25.01 -3.99
C ALA A 438 3.62 24.45 -5.32
N TRP A 439 3.46 23.13 -5.45
CA TRP A 439 2.81 22.53 -6.61
C TRP A 439 1.35 22.97 -6.73
N GLY A 440 0.56 22.82 -5.67
CA GLY A 440 -0.85 23.24 -5.63
C GLY A 440 -1.06 24.71 -5.97
N ASN A 441 -0.16 25.58 -5.51
CA ASN A 441 -0.18 27.02 -5.79
C ASN A 441 0.37 27.41 -7.19
N SER A 442 1.00 26.47 -7.91
CA SER A 442 1.65 26.73 -9.21
C SER A 442 0.93 26.12 -10.42
N ILE A 443 -0.05 25.25 -10.19
CA ILE A 443 -0.76 24.54 -11.26
C ILE A 443 -1.48 25.53 -12.18
N SER A 444 -1.34 25.34 -13.50
CA SER A 444 -1.92 26.25 -14.49
C SER A 444 -3.45 26.16 -14.52
N THR A 445 -4.11 27.25 -14.92
CA THR A 445 -5.58 27.35 -14.92
C THR A 445 -6.28 26.30 -15.79
N GLN A 446 -5.61 25.79 -16.84
CA GLN A 446 -6.14 24.70 -17.66
C GLN A 446 -6.17 23.36 -16.89
N LEU A 447 -5.30 23.18 -15.90
CA LEU A 447 -5.13 21.93 -15.14
C LEU A 447 -5.74 22.00 -13.72
N GLN A 448 -6.36 23.11 -13.33
CA GLN A 448 -7.17 23.20 -12.11
C GLN A 448 -8.50 22.46 -12.30
N LEU A 449 -9.11 21.93 -11.23
CA LEU A 449 -10.45 21.30 -11.30
C LEU A 449 -11.57 22.34 -11.16
N THR A 450 -11.78 23.12 -12.22
CA THR A 450 -12.94 24.03 -12.37
C THR A 450 -14.02 23.39 -13.26
N GLU A 451 -15.27 23.81 -13.13
CA GLU A 451 -16.35 23.30 -14.00
C GLU A 451 -16.00 23.43 -15.49
N PHE A 452 -15.53 24.61 -15.92
CA PHE A 452 -15.14 24.85 -17.32
C PHE A 452 -13.99 23.92 -17.77
N SER A 453 -12.95 23.75 -16.95
CA SER A 453 -11.83 22.85 -17.28
C SER A 453 -12.29 21.39 -17.49
N ILE A 454 -13.29 20.94 -16.74
CA ILE A 454 -13.81 19.57 -16.84
C ILE A 454 -14.42 19.35 -18.23
N TYR A 455 -15.21 20.29 -18.74
CA TYR A 455 -15.77 20.20 -20.09
C TYR A 455 -14.68 20.27 -21.18
N VAL A 456 -13.69 21.13 -21.04
CA VAL A 456 -12.52 21.16 -21.94
C VAL A 456 -11.81 19.80 -21.96
N HIS A 457 -11.58 19.20 -20.79
CA HIS A 457 -10.91 17.91 -20.67
C HIS A 457 -11.78 16.70 -21.10
N LYS A 458 -13.12 16.82 -21.16
CA LYS A 458 -14.01 15.84 -21.82
C LYS A 458 -13.74 15.82 -23.33
N GLU A 459 -13.82 16.97 -23.99
CA GLU A 459 -13.57 17.09 -25.43
C GLU A 459 -12.16 16.60 -25.82
N LEU A 460 -11.15 16.95 -25.00
CA LEU A 460 -9.77 16.49 -25.18
C LEU A 460 -9.53 15.03 -24.78
N ASN A 461 -10.54 14.28 -24.31
CA ASN A 461 -10.43 12.90 -23.81
C ASN A 461 -9.34 12.71 -22.70
N THR A 462 -9.07 13.76 -21.92
CA THR A 462 -8.03 13.78 -20.88
C THR A 462 -8.58 13.95 -19.47
N LEU A 463 -9.91 13.98 -19.29
CA LEU A 463 -10.56 14.15 -17.98
C LEU A 463 -10.16 13.07 -16.95
N GLU A 464 -10.06 11.79 -17.35
CA GLU A 464 -9.58 10.74 -16.43
C GLU A 464 -8.14 11.01 -15.97
N SER A 465 -7.30 11.53 -16.87
CA SER A 465 -5.91 11.89 -16.57
C SER A 465 -5.80 13.13 -15.67
N LEU A 466 -6.72 14.10 -15.82
CA LEU A 466 -6.82 15.26 -14.95
C LEU A 466 -7.24 14.85 -13.53
N PHE A 467 -8.30 14.06 -13.38
CA PHE A 467 -8.69 13.54 -12.07
C PHE A 467 -7.58 12.70 -11.44
N TYR A 468 -6.91 11.85 -12.22
CA TYR A 468 -5.76 11.07 -11.73
C TYR A 468 -4.60 11.95 -11.25
N LEU A 469 -4.32 13.09 -11.90
CA LEU A 469 -3.33 14.06 -11.42
C LEU A 469 -3.68 14.60 -10.03
N HIS A 470 -4.93 15.02 -9.83
CA HIS A 470 -5.39 15.59 -8.55
C HIS A 470 -5.53 14.53 -7.45
N LEU A 471 -6.03 13.33 -7.76
CA LEU A 471 -6.01 12.19 -6.85
C LEU A 471 -4.58 11.86 -6.41
N SER A 472 -3.63 11.88 -7.34
CA SER A 472 -2.20 11.69 -7.04
C SER A 472 -1.66 12.79 -6.11
N TYR A 473 -2.05 14.05 -6.31
CA TYR A 473 -1.66 15.14 -5.43
C TYR A 473 -2.18 14.97 -4.01
N HIS A 474 -3.50 14.84 -3.83
CA HIS A 474 -4.09 14.73 -2.50
C HIS A 474 -3.63 13.47 -1.76
N ILE A 475 -3.48 12.34 -2.45
CA ILE A 475 -3.03 11.11 -1.79
C ILE A 475 -1.57 11.18 -1.34
N LEU A 476 -0.73 12.02 -1.96
CA LEU A 476 0.66 12.20 -1.51
C LEU A 476 0.77 13.02 -0.23
N ILE A 477 -0.06 14.05 -0.08
CA ILE A 477 -0.15 14.79 1.18
C ILE A 477 -0.69 13.87 2.27
N CYS A 478 -1.70 13.05 1.98
CA CYS A 478 -2.16 11.99 2.90
C CYS A 478 -1.07 10.97 3.24
N ASP A 479 -0.34 10.44 2.23
CA ASP A 479 0.74 9.46 2.40
C ASP A 479 1.83 10.00 3.35
N LEU A 480 2.15 11.30 3.27
CA LEU A 480 3.12 12.02 4.09
C LEU A 480 2.59 12.34 5.50
N THR A 481 1.39 12.90 5.61
CA THR A 481 0.88 13.48 6.87
C THR A 481 0.14 12.49 7.78
N ARG A 482 -0.35 11.35 7.25
CA ARG A 482 -1.07 10.32 8.04
C ARG A 482 -0.25 9.73 9.19
N ILE A 483 1.09 9.84 9.14
CA ILE A 483 1.99 9.41 10.23
C ILE A 483 1.77 10.18 11.54
N SER A 484 1.08 11.32 11.50
CA SER A 484 0.63 12.08 12.68
C SER A 484 -0.60 11.46 13.38
N ILE A 485 -1.34 10.57 12.71
CA ILE A 485 -2.56 9.92 13.18
C ILE A 485 -2.18 8.61 13.91
N PRO A 486 -2.52 8.45 15.20
CA PRO A 486 -2.32 7.21 15.94
C PRO A 486 -2.95 6.00 15.22
N GLY A 487 -2.14 4.97 14.98
CA GLY A 487 -2.52 3.77 14.22
C GLY A 487 -1.69 3.55 12.96
N PHE A 488 -1.15 4.61 12.34
CA PHE A 488 -0.24 4.51 11.21
C PHE A 488 1.20 4.28 11.68
N ALA A 489 1.59 3.01 11.78
CA ALA A 489 2.83 2.56 12.43
C ALA A 489 4.08 2.62 11.51
N PHE A 490 4.40 3.81 11.00
CA PHE A 490 5.58 4.06 10.18
C PHE A 490 6.81 4.47 11.03
N PRO A 491 8.05 4.13 10.62
CA PRO A 491 9.28 4.54 11.32
C PRO A 491 9.36 6.05 11.64
N LEU A 492 8.98 6.91 10.70
CA LEU A 492 9.00 8.36 10.90
C LEU A 492 7.96 8.87 11.92
N ALA A 493 6.91 8.10 12.21
CA ALA A 493 5.91 8.47 13.22
C ALA A 493 6.53 8.61 14.63
N ALA A 494 7.68 7.99 14.89
CA ALA A 494 8.43 8.18 16.12
C ALA A 494 8.89 9.64 16.32
N ALA A 495 9.18 10.38 15.24
CA ALA A 495 9.60 11.78 15.32
C ALA A 495 8.49 12.71 15.84
N PHE A 496 7.21 12.33 15.74
CA PHE A 496 6.09 13.10 16.30
C PHE A 496 6.00 13.04 17.83
N GLN A 497 6.77 12.19 18.51
CA GLN A 497 6.75 12.06 19.99
C GLN A 497 7.36 13.27 20.71
N THR A 498 8.25 14.02 20.06
CA THR A 498 9.00 15.15 20.65
C THR A 498 8.50 16.52 20.17
N VAL A 499 7.33 16.57 19.54
CA VAL A 499 6.85 17.71 18.75
C VAL A 499 5.66 18.38 19.43
N PRO A 500 5.53 19.73 19.38
CA PRO A 500 4.41 20.43 20.01
C PRO A 500 3.04 19.93 19.51
N GLY A 501 2.12 19.71 20.44
CA GLY A 501 0.75 19.26 20.15
C GLY A 501 0.02 20.03 19.02
N PRO A 502 0.12 21.37 18.92
CA PRO A 502 -0.48 22.14 17.83
C PRO A 502 -0.01 21.71 16.44
N PHE A 503 1.29 21.43 16.26
CA PHE A 503 1.82 20.95 14.98
C PHE A 503 1.30 19.55 14.64
N VAL A 504 1.17 18.68 15.65
CA VAL A 504 0.59 17.34 15.48
C VAL A 504 -0.88 17.44 15.08
N SER A 505 -1.65 18.36 15.69
CA SER A 505 -3.04 18.62 15.29
C SER A 505 -3.11 19.11 13.84
N HIS A 506 -2.33 20.15 13.50
CA HIS A 506 -2.28 20.70 12.16
C HIS A 506 -1.97 19.63 11.09
N CYS A 507 -0.99 18.75 11.31
CA CYS A 507 -0.71 17.64 10.39
C CYS A 507 -1.89 16.65 10.24
N ARG A 508 -2.66 16.42 11.31
CA ARG A 508 -3.88 15.58 11.27
C ARG A 508 -5.00 16.28 10.50
N ASP A 509 -5.18 17.57 10.71
CA ASP A 509 -6.19 18.38 10.04
C ASP A 509 -5.92 18.49 8.53
N VAL A 510 -4.65 18.67 8.13
CA VAL A 510 -4.19 18.57 6.73
C VAL A 510 -4.47 17.17 6.17
N CYS A 511 -4.12 16.10 6.90
CA CYS A 511 -4.38 14.73 6.46
C CYS A 511 -5.89 14.47 6.25
N ARG A 512 -6.75 14.96 7.15
CA ARG A 512 -8.22 14.89 7.03
C ARG A 512 -8.71 15.67 5.81
N HIS A 513 -8.27 16.92 5.65
CA HIS A 513 -8.68 17.76 4.53
C HIS A 513 -8.37 17.08 3.19
N HIS A 514 -7.15 16.59 2.99
CA HIS A 514 -6.76 15.94 1.74
C HIS A 514 -7.47 14.60 1.51
N ALA A 515 -7.82 13.84 2.56
CA ALA A 515 -8.68 12.67 2.44
C ALA A 515 -10.11 13.05 1.98
N ASN A 516 -10.67 14.15 2.50
CA ASN A 516 -11.99 14.64 2.07
C ASN A 516 -11.96 15.13 0.61
N GLN A 517 -10.88 15.80 0.17
CA GLN A 517 -10.74 16.20 -1.24
C GLN A 517 -10.69 15.00 -2.19
N VAL A 518 -10.10 13.87 -1.80
CA VAL A 518 -10.20 12.62 -2.57
C VAL A 518 -11.67 12.22 -2.76
N THR A 519 -12.49 12.24 -1.71
CA THR A 519 -13.93 11.96 -1.84
C THR A 519 -14.68 12.99 -2.69
N ARG A 520 -14.36 14.28 -2.58
CA ARG A 520 -14.92 15.32 -3.46
C ARG A 520 -14.62 15.02 -4.94
N ILE A 521 -13.37 14.67 -5.26
CA ILE A 521 -12.96 14.30 -6.62
C ILE A 521 -13.72 13.04 -7.08
N LEU A 522 -13.86 12.01 -6.23
CA LEU A 522 -14.62 10.81 -6.57
C LEU A 522 -16.10 11.12 -6.87
N ARG A 523 -16.73 12.07 -6.15
CA ARG A 523 -18.09 12.55 -6.46
C ARG A 523 -18.13 13.18 -7.86
N MET A 524 -17.19 14.08 -8.18
CA MET A 524 -17.06 14.69 -9.51
C MET A 524 -16.81 13.65 -10.62
N MET A 525 -16.00 12.62 -10.34
CA MET A 525 -15.78 11.49 -11.25
C MET A 525 -17.08 10.72 -11.49
N THR A 526 -17.86 10.39 -10.47
CA THR A 526 -19.16 9.70 -10.65
C THR A 526 -20.22 10.54 -11.39
N GLN A 527 -20.09 11.87 -11.37
CA GLN A 527 -20.98 12.79 -12.10
C GLN A 527 -20.60 13.00 -13.56
N HIS A 528 -19.34 12.77 -13.93
CA HIS A 528 -18.80 13.17 -15.23
C HIS A 528 -18.16 12.03 -16.04
N LEU A 529 -17.94 10.88 -15.41
CA LEU A 529 -17.40 9.65 -16.00
C LEU A 529 -18.32 8.48 -15.67
N ASN A 530 -18.14 7.36 -16.37
CA ASN A 530 -18.77 6.10 -16.01
C ASN A 530 -18.23 5.64 -14.63
N PRO A 531 -19.07 5.21 -13.66
CA PRO A 531 -18.62 4.75 -12.33
C PRO A 531 -17.63 3.57 -12.36
N LEU A 532 -17.57 2.83 -13.47
CA LEU A 532 -16.54 1.81 -13.71
C LEU A 532 -15.23 2.46 -14.20
N PHE A 533 -14.54 3.14 -13.29
CA PHE A 533 -13.28 3.83 -13.58
C PHE A 533 -12.19 2.88 -14.14
N SER A 534 -11.47 3.34 -15.15
CA SER A 534 -10.49 2.59 -15.93
C SER A 534 -9.14 2.35 -15.23
N GLU A 535 -8.89 3.08 -14.14
CA GLU A 535 -7.56 3.43 -13.61
C GLU A 535 -7.33 2.91 -12.18
N SER A 536 -6.19 2.26 -11.95
CA SER A 536 -5.85 1.55 -10.71
C SER A 536 -5.62 2.44 -9.48
N THR A 537 -5.07 3.64 -9.66
CA THR A 537 -4.81 4.57 -8.56
C THR A 537 -6.10 5.12 -7.98
N THR A 538 -7.18 5.16 -8.77
CA THR A 538 -8.51 5.55 -8.29
C THR A 538 -8.97 4.62 -7.17
N TYR A 539 -8.90 3.28 -7.32
CA TYR A 539 -9.24 2.37 -6.20
C TYR A 539 -8.27 2.56 -5.02
N ALA A 540 -6.98 2.81 -5.28
CA ALA A 540 -5.96 2.93 -4.24
C ALA A 540 -6.15 4.21 -3.40
N ALA A 541 -6.47 5.34 -4.05
CA ALA A 541 -6.79 6.61 -3.42
C ALA A 541 -8.08 6.50 -2.60
N THR A 542 -9.14 5.92 -3.15
CA THR A 542 -10.38 5.66 -2.40
C THR A 542 -10.13 4.79 -1.17
N TYR A 543 -9.34 3.72 -1.31
CA TYR A 543 -9.00 2.83 -0.20
C TYR A 543 -8.20 3.55 0.91
N GLU A 544 -7.11 4.23 0.55
CA GLU A 544 -6.25 4.91 1.53
C GLU A 544 -6.97 6.10 2.18
N ALA A 545 -7.74 6.91 1.44
CA ALA A 545 -8.55 7.99 2.01
C ALA A 545 -9.63 7.46 2.98
N THR A 546 -10.37 6.42 2.59
CA THR A 546 -11.38 5.79 3.47
C THR A 546 -10.75 5.20 4.73
N LYS A 547 -9.59 4.55 4.60
CA LYS A 547 -8.82 4.05 5.75
C LYS A 547 -8.40 5.19 6.69
N ILE A 548 -7.94 6.32 6.14
CA ILE A 548 -7.61 7.52 6.94
C ILE A 548 -8.86 8.02 7.67
N MET A 549 -10.01 8.16 7.01
CA MET A 549 -11.27 8.60 7.62
C MET A 549 -11.72 7.68 8.77
N ILE A 550 -11.67 6.36 8.56
CA ILE A 550 -12.04 5.36 9.59
C ILE A 550 -11.12 5.49 10.83
N VAL A 551 -9.81 5.57 10.63
CA VAL A 551 -8.84 5.66 11.74
C VAL A 551 -8.91 7.03 12.43
N TYR A 552 -9.07 8.11 11.68
CA TYR A 552 -9.20 9.48 12.19
C TYR A 552 -10.43 9.65 13.09
N SER A 553 -11.55 8.98 12.77
CA SER A 553 -12.78 9.09 13.55
C SER A 553 -12.64 8.68 15.02
N ALA A 554 -11.63 7.87 15.38
CA ALA A 554 -11.29 7.51 16.75
C ALA A 554 -10.59 8.63 17.55
N LEU A 555 -10.15 9.69 16.88
CA LEU A 555 -9.56 10.88 17.50
C LEU A 555 -10.59 11.98 17.81
N LEU A 556 -11.74 11.95 17.13
CA LEU A 556 -12.82 12.93 17.33
C LEU A 556 -13.41 12.81 18.73
N GLY A 557 -13.54 13.94 19.42
CA GLY A 557 -14.20 14.00 20.72
C GLY A 557 -15.72 13.74 20.62
N GLU A 558 -16.40 13.68 21.76
CA GLU A 558 -17.88 13.66 21.76
C GLU A 558 -18.51 15.00 21.33
N GLN A 559 -17.71 16.07 21.26
CA GLN A 559 -18.17 17.42 20.94
C GLN A 559 -18.07 17.79 19.45
N GLU A 560 -17.69 16.85 18.57
CA GLU A 560 -17.59 17.06 17.11
C GLU A 560 -18.58 16.16 16.32
N PRO A 561 -19.91 16.27 16.57
CA PRO A 561 -20.90 15.38 15.96
C PRO A 561 -20.97 15.54 14.44
N ASP A 562 -20.89 16.78 13.94
CA ASP A 562 -21.06 17.10 12.52
C ASP A 562 -19.87 16.57 11.69
N THR A 563 -18.63 16.74 12.19
CA THR A 563 -17.44 16.15 11.56
C THR A 563 -17.51 14.62 11.55
N ARG A 564 -18.03 14.00 12.61
CA ARG A 564 -18.22 12.54 12.67
C ARG A 564 -19.31 12.08 11.68
N MET A 565 -20.38 12.86 11.50
CA MET A 565 -21.43 12.59 10.52
C MET A 565 -20.91 12.73 9.08
N GLN A 566 -20.21 13.81 8.75
CA GLN A 566 -19.62 14.02 7.43
C GLN A 566 -18.65 12.89 7.05
N LEU A 567 -17.74 12.51 7.96
CA LEU A 567 -16.83 11.37 7.74
C LEU A 567 -17.61 10.07 7.49
N LYS A 568 -18.73 9.86 8.21
CA LYS A 568 -19.58 8.68 8.02
C LYS A 568 -20.19 8.64 6.62
N GLU A 569 -20.70 9.78 6.12
CA GLU A 569 -21.25 9.89 4.77
C GLU A 569 -20.21 9.67 3.68
N ASP A 570 -19.01 10.25 3.83
CA ASP A 570 -17.91 10.07 2.89
C ASP A 570 -17.36 8.64 2.89
N ILE A 571 -17.29 7.98 4.06
CA ILE A 571 -16.98 6.55 4.15
C ILE A 571 -18.05 5.71 3.42
N VAL A 572 -19.34 5.98 3.62
CA VAL A 572 -20.43 5.27 2.92
C VAL A 572 -20.34 5.47 1.41
N PHE A 573 -20.07 6.70 0.95
CA PHE A 573 -19.90 7.01 -0.47
C PHE A 573 -18.69 6.27 -1.06
N ASN A 574 -17.53 6.35 -0.43
CA ASN A 574 -16.31 5.68 -0.91
C ASN A 574 -16.45 4.15 -0.94
N MET A 575 -17.09 3.55 0.08
CA MET A 575 -17.40 2.12 0.10
C MET A 575 -18.37 1.71 -1.01
N ARG A 576 -19.32 2.59 -1.39
CA ARG A 576 -20.18 2.37 -2.56
C ARG A 576 -19.37 2.39 -3.85
N VAL A 577 -18.51 3.39 -4.06
CA VAL A 577 -17.65 3.49 -5.25
C VAL A 577 -16.78 2.23 -5.41
N LEU A 578 -16.09 1.79 -4.36
CA LEU A 578 -15.32 0.53 -4.39
C LEU A 578 -16.20 -0.70 -4.62
N GLY A 579 -17.44 -0.70 -4.10
CA GLY A 579 -18.45 -1.74 -4.32
C GLY A 579 -19.10 -1.74 -5.70
N GLU A 580 -18.98 -0.66 -6.47
CA GLU A 580 -19.41 -0.60 -7.88
C GLU A 580 -18.28 -1.05 -8.82
N GLN A 581 -17.02 -0.83 -8.44
CA GLN A 581 -15.81 -1.31 -9.13
C GLN A 581 -15.56 -2.84 -9.09
N ILE A 582 -16.54 -3.68 -8.72
CA ILE A 582 -16.37 -5.13 -8.46
C ILE A 582 -15.85 -5.97 -9.65
N ARG A 583 -15.70 -5.39 -10.86
CA ARG A 583 -15.05 -6.05 -12.02
C ARG A 583 -13.52 -6.12 -11.88
N GLY A 584 -13.05 -6.81 -10.84
CA GLY A 584 -11.64 -7.06 -10.58
C GLY A 584 -11.41 -7.66 -9.19
N THR A 585 -10.31 -8.40 -9.05
CA THR A 585 -9.90 -8.98 -7.75
C THR A 585 -9.47 -7.91 -6.75
N LEU A 586 -8.94 -6.78 -7.22
CA LEU A 586 -8.34 -5.73 -6.38
C LEU A 586 -9.39 -4.90 -5.59
N PRO A 587 -10.45 -4.33 -6.19
CA PRO A 587 -11.48 -3.63 -5.41
C PRO A 587 -12.18 -4.55 -4.41
N SER A 588 -12.37 -5.83 -4.77
CA SER A 588 -12.88 -6.85 -3.86
C SER A 588 -11.96 -7.12 -2.65
N ARG A 589 -10.63 -7.17 -2.85
CA ARG A 589 -9.64 -7.23 -1.75
C ARG A 589 -9.72 -5.93 -0.89
N ALA A 590 -9.83 -4.76 -1.52
CA ALA A 590 -9.92 -3.47 -0.83
C ALA A 590 -11.17 -3.32 0.06
N CYS A 591 -12.35 -3.67 -0.46
CA CYS A 591 -13.59 -3.69 0.30
C CYS A 591 -13.48 -4.59 1.53
N ARG A 592 -12.97 -5.83 1.39
CA ARG A 592 -12.77 -6.73 2.54
C ARG A 592 -11.83 -6.12 3.60
N ALA A 593 -10.73 -5.51 3.17
CA ALA A 593 -9.80 -4.86 4.08
C ALA A 593 -10.45 -3.71 4.87
N LEU A 594 -11.24 -2.86 4.20
CA LEU A 594 -11.98 -1.77 4.84
C LEU A 594 -13.10 -2.28 5.75
N THR A 595 -13.87 -3.30 5.37
CA THR A 595 -14.92 -3.90 6.21
C THR A 595 -14.38 -4.38 7.56
N ARG A 596 -13.17 -4.97 7.59
CA ARG A 596 -12.50 -5.33 8.86
C ARG A 596 -12.19 -4.11 9.73
N LEU A 597 -11.71 -3.02 9.13
CA LEU A 597 -11.48 -1.76 9.84
C LEU A 597 -12.79 -1.12 10.30
N LEU A 598 -13.86 -1.13 9.50
CA LEU A 598 -15.18 -0.62 9.88
C LEU A 598 -15.71 -1.31 11.14
N HIS A 599 -15.66 -2.64 11.22
CA HIS A 599 -16.01 -3.38 12.44
C HIS A 599 -15.13 -2.99 13.63
N ARG A 600 -13.80 -2.93 13.45
CA ARG A 600 -12.82 -2.58 14.48
C ARG A 600 -13.04 -1.18 15.08
N PHE A 601 -13.48 -0.23 14.26
CA PHE A 601 -13.70 1.17 14.63
C PHE A 601 -15.19 1.50 14.90
N GLY A 602 -16.07 0.50 14.99
CA GLY A 602 -17.44 0.65 15.47
C GLY A 602 -18.50 0.95 14.40
N PHE A 603 -18.12 1.13 13.13
CA PHE A 603 -19.01 1.36 11.98
C PHE A 603 -19.70 0.07 11.49
N ASN A 604 -20.32 -0.67 12.41
CA ASN A 604 -20.94 -1.97 12.14
C ASN A 604 -22.12 -1.87 11.17
N ASP A 605 -22.83 -0.75 11.16
CA ASP A 605 -23.92 -0.45 10.22
C ASP A 605 -23.42 -0.30 8.77
N ILE A 606 -22.29 0.38 8.56
CA ILE A 606 -21.61 0.46 7.25
C ILE A 606 -21.06 -0.93 6.87
N ALA A 607 -20.40 -1.62 7.81
CA ALA A 607 -19.80 -2.92 7.56
C ALA A 607 -20.85 -3.97 7.12
N ASN A 608 -22.00 -4.01 7.79
CA ASN A 608 -23.10 -4.94 7.51
C ASN A 608 -23.91 -4.60 6.25
N SER A 609 -23.91 -3.34 5.80
CA SER A 609 -24.59 -2.90 4.57
C SER A 609 -23.71 -3.03 3.32
N SER A 610 -22.39 -3.08 3.48
CA SER A 610 -21.47 -3.43 2.41
C SER A 610 -21.67 -4.90 1.98
N ARG A 611 -21.77 -5.15 0.67
CA ARG A 611 -21.95 -6.50 0.10
C ARG A 611 -20.70 -7.40 0.20
N ALA A 612 -19.75 -7.06 1.06
CA ALA A 612 -18.57 -7.87 1.31
C ALA A 612 -18.96 -9.13 2.10
N THR A 613 -18.41 -10.29 1.71
CA THR A 613 -18.50 -11.52 2.52
C THR A 613 -17.99 -11.25 3.94
N PRO A 614 -18.68 -11.72 5.00
CA PRO A 614 -18.26 -11.51 6.37
C PRO A 614 -16.85 -12.10 6.60
N PRO A 615 -16.03 -11.47 7.46
CA PRO A 615 -14.67 -11.93 7.70
C PRO A 615 -14.65 -13.35 8.28
N SER A 616 -13.67 -14.15 7.87
CA SER A 616 -13.46 -15.48 8.45
C SER A 616 -13.15 -15.33 9.95
N ARG A 617 -13.70 -16.22 10.79
CA ARG A 617 -13.55 -16.18 12.27
C ARG A 617 -12.16 -16.65 12.75
N THR A 618 -11.09 -16.15 12.13
CA THR A 618 -9.71 -16.37 12.55
C THR A 618 -9.22 -15.15 13.31
N GLU A 619 -8.68 -15.36 14.52
CA GLU A 619 -8.36 -14.27 15.47
C GLU A 619 -7.24 -13.32 15.00
N ASP A 620 -6.50 -13.70 13.95
CA ASP A 620 -5.39 -12.91 13.38
C ASP A 620 -5.82 -11.84 12.36
N ASP A 621 -7.04 -11.88 11.80
CA ASP A 621 -7.47 -10.99 10.69
C ASP A 621 -8.18 -9.70 11.17
N VAL A 622 -7.50 -8.91 11.99
CA VAL A 622 -8.06 -7.72 12.68
C VAL A 622 -8.12 -6.46 11.78
N GLY A 623 -7.80 -6.57 10.49
CA GLY A 623 -7.70 -5.44 9.56
C GLY A 623 -6.45 -4.58 9.80
N GLU A 624 -5.67 -4.41 8.74
CA GLU A 624 -4.34 -3.80 8.82
C GLU A 624 -4.36 -2.32 8.44
N VAL A 625 -3.84 -1.45 9.33
CA VAL A 625 -3.72 -0.01 9.07
C VAL A 625 -2.41 0.32 8.35
N SER A 626 -1.33 -0.38 8.67
CA SER A 626 0.00 -0.22 8.08
C SER A 626 0.76 -1.55 8.10
N GLY A 627 1.60 -1.76 7.09
CA GLY A 627 2.42 -2.97 6.93
C GLY A 627 3.24 -3.33 8.15
N PRO A 628 3.43 -4.62 8.45
CA PRO A 628 4.44 -5.03 9.42
C PRO A 628 5.85 -4.69 8.90
N PRO A 629 6.85 -4.50 9.79
CA PRO A 629 8.23 -4.24 9.41
C PRO A 629 8.81 -5.30 8.47
N GLU A 630 8.44 -6.57 8.66
CA GLU A 630 8.83 -7.72 7.84
C GLU A 630 8.34 -7.63 6.39
N ALA A 631 7.28 -6.84 6.13
CA ALA A 631 6.78 -6.53 4.80
C ALA A 631 7.14 -5.09 4.36
N PHE A 632 8.22 -4.51 4.91
CA PHE A 632 8.69 -3.15 4.61
C PHE A 632 7.60 -2.06 4.78
N TYR A 633 6.69 -2.23 5.74
CA TYR A 633 5.56 -1.32 5.96
C TYR A 633 4.66 -1.14 4.71
N LEU A 634 4.60 -2.16 3.84
CA LEU A 634 3.65 -2.23 2.72
C LEU A 634 2.32 -2.82 3.20
N SER A 635 1.19 -2.19 2.85
CA SER A 635 -0.15 -2.75 3.12
C SER A 635 -0.40 -4.03 2.32
N ASP A 636 -1.39 -4.83 2.73
CA ASP A 636 -1.89 -6.01 1.99
C ASP A 636 -2.39 -5.70 0.56
N LEU A 637 -2.55 -4.41 0.23
CA LEU A 637 -2.87 -3.89 -1.10
C LEU A 637 -1.70 -3.22 -1.83
N ALA A 638 -0.46 -3.35 -1.35
CA ALA A 638 0.70 -2.97 -2.14
C ALA A 638 0.99 -4.03 -3.22
N PRO A 639 1.30 -3.65 -4.48
CA PRO A 639 1.58 -4.62 -5.55
C PRO A 639 2.66 -5.63 -5.19
N PHE A 640 3.80 -5.18 -4.66
CA PHE A 640 4.88 -6.09 -4.26
C PHE A 640 4.48 -7.08 -3.16
N ARG A 641 3.68 -6.66 -2.16
CA ARG A 641 3.24 -7.57 -1.10
C ARG A 641 2.27 -8.62 -1.63
N ARG A 642 1.31 -8.24 -2.46
CA ARG A 642 0.41 -9.19 -3.15
C ARG A 642 1.20 -10.17 -4.02
N ALA A 643 2.20 -9.70 -4.77
CA ALA A 643 3.09 -10.54 -5.56
C ALA A 643 3.84 -11.57 -4.70
N TYR A 644 4.39 -11.13 -3.56
CA TYR A 644 5.10 -11.99 -2.61
C TYR A 644 4.19 -13.03 -1.96
N ASP A 645 3.00 -12.61 -1.52
CA ASP A 645 2.02 -13.49 -0.88
C ASP A 645 1.48 -14.53 -1.87
N ASP A 646 1.09 -14.12 -3.08
CA ASP A 646 0.59 -15.01 -4.14
C ASP A 646 1.68 -16.04 -4.56
N VAL A 647 2.97 -15.66 -4.61
CA VAL A 647 4.07 -16.60 -4.92
C VAL A 647 4.30 -17.61 -3.78
N ASN A 648 4.32 -17.16 -2.53
CA ASN A 648 4.53 -18.07 -1.39
C ASN A 648 3.34 -19.01 -1.18
N GLN A 649 2.10 -18.54 -1.28
CA GLN A 649 0.91 -19.40 -1.23
C GLN A 649 0.93 -20.49 -2.32
N ASN A 650 1.42 -20.15 -3.53
CA ASN A 650 1.59 -21.12 -4.60
C ASN A 650 2.74 -22.11 -4.35
N ARG A 651 3.82 -21.69 -3.67
CA ARG A 651 4.87 -22.62 -3.21
C ARG A 651 4.30 -23.60 -2.19
N ASP A 652 3.63 -23.10 -1.15
CA ASP A 652 3.10 -23.93 -0.06
C ASP A 652 2.03 -24.92 -0.57
N ARG A 653 1.22 -24.52 -1.57
CA ARG A 653 0.31 -25.43 -2.31
C ARG A 653 1.05 -26.50 -3.10
N ARG A 654 2.15 -26.16 -3.80
CA ARG A 654 2.98 -27.12 -4.54
C ARG A 654 3.69 -28.09 -3.60
N GLU A 655 4.21 -27.61 -2.48
CA GLU A 655 4.85 -28.43 -1.45
C GLU A 655 3.82 -29.34 -0.74
N SER A 656 2.60 -28.86 -0.49
CA SER A 656 1.50 -29.69 0.03
C SER A 656 1.05 -30.75 -0.98
N ALA A 657 0.94 -30.41 -2.26
CA ALA A 657 0.63 -31.36 -3.32
C ALA A 657 1.74 -32.40 -3.51
N ALA A 658 3.01 -31.98 -3.49
CA ALA A 658 4.17 -32.87 -3.54
C ALA A 658 4.26 -33.76 -2.27
N GLY A 659 3.92 -33.24 -1.10
CA GLY A 659 3.83 -34.00 0.15
C GLY A 659 2.70 -35.04 0.14
N SER A 660 1.54 -34.69 -0.45
CA SER A 660 0.42 -35.60 -0.68
C SER A 660 0.79 -36.70 -1.69
N LEU A 661 1.38 -36.34 -2.83
CA LEU A 661 1.94 -37.29 -3.81
C LEU A 661 3.03 -38.18 -3.19
N ALA A 662 3.90 -37.64 -2.34
CA ALA A 662 4.89 -38.43 -1.61
C ALA A 662 4.28 -39.35 -0.54
N SER A 663 3.14 -38.98 0.05
CA SER A 663 2.39 -39.87 0.95
C SER A 663 1.69 -41.00 0.18
N SER A 664 1.22 -40.74 -1.04
CA SER A 664 0.65 -41.75 -1.95
C SER A 664 1.72 -42.66 -2.57
N SER A 665 2.93 -42.14 -2.79
CA SER A 665 4.06 -42.89 -3.36
C SER A 665 4.80 -43.76 -2.33
N ARG A 666 4.58 -43.56 -1.02
CA ARG A 666 5.24 -44.33 0.07
C ARG A 666 4.91 -45.83 0.13
N ASN A 667 4.07 -46.34 -0.77
CA ASN A 667 3.85 -47.78 -0.93
C ASN A 667 4.73 -48.43 -2.01
N LEU A 668 5.54 -47.69 -2.78
CA LEU A 668 6.41 -48.26 -3.80
C LEU A 668 7.84 -47.69 -3.78
N THR A 669 8.80 -48.61 -3.72
CA THR A 669 10.26 -48.47 -3.92
C THR A 669 11.10 -47.73 -2.86
N GLN A 670 12.03 -48.50 -2.29
CA GLN A 670 13.21 -48.09 -1.53
C GLN A 670 14.31 -47.48 -2.44
N GLU A 671 15.27 -46.80 -1.79
CA GLU A 671 16.67 -46.55 -2.22
C GLU A 671 16.96 -45.64 -3.45
N ALA A 672 17.35 -44.39 -3.18
CA ALA A 672 18.52 -43.70 -3.79
C ALA A 672 18.79 -42.34 -3.08
N PRO A 673 20.04 -41.81 -3.07
CA PRO A 673 20.41 -40.70 -2.19
C PRO A 673 20.17 -39.29 -2.78
N VAL A 674 19.68 -38.37 -1.95
CA VAL A 674 19.47 -36.95 -2.31
C VAL A 674 20.74 -36.13 -2.06
N LEU A 675 21.17 -35.39 -3.10
CA LEU A 675 22.28 -34.43 -3.03
C LEU A 675 21.95 -33.25 -2.09
N ARG A 676 22.95 -32.82 -1.30
CA ARG A 676 22.80 -31.69 -0.36
C ARG A 676 22.75 -30.34 -1.11
N PRO A 677 21.85 -29.42 -0.75
CA PRO A 677 21.89 -28.05 -1.23
C PRO A 677 23.14 -27.29 -0.76
N TRP A 678 23.68 -26.50 -1.67
CA TRP A 678 24.82 -25.60 -1.49
C TRP A 678 24.38 -24.34 -0.71
N ASN A 679 25.03 -24.01 0.42
CA ASN A 679 25.07 -22.66 1.03
C ASN A 679 25.88 -22.60 2.34
N GLN A 680 27.22 -22.70 2.26
CA GLN A 680 28.13 -22.22 3.32
C GLN A 680 29.47 -21.76 2.72
N GLN A 681 29.63 -20.43 2.60
CA GLN A 681 30.82 -19.59 2.28
C GLN A 681 30.18 -18.30 1.72
N VAL A 682 30.37 -17.06 2.22
CA VAL A 682 31.53 -16.30 2.74
C VAL A 682 30.94 -15.16 3.61
N ALA A 683 31.51 -14.61 4.70
CA ALA A 683 32.69 -14.92 5.53
C ALA A 683 32.44 -14.45 6.99
N GLN A 684 33.22 -14.97 7.94
CA GLN A 684 33.38 -14.40 9.29
C GLN A 684 34.59 -13.44 9.36
N PRO A 685 34.67 -12.56 10.38
CA PRO A 685 35.69 -11.51 10.45
C PRO A 685 37.07 -12.04 10.87
N LEU A 686 38.13 -11.39 10.39
CA LEU A 686 39.51 -11.59 10.84
C LEU A 686 39.90 -10.53 11.87
N VAL A 687 40.65 -10.95 12.90
CA VAL A 687 41.16 -10.09 13.98
C VAL A 687 42.69 -10.21 14.09
N SER A 688 43.33 -9.05 14.25
CA SER A 688 44.69 -8.81 14.75
C SER A 688 45.92 -9.27 13.96
N SER A 689 46.74 -8.29 13.59
CA SER A 689 48.16 -8.21 13.99
C SER A 689 48.50 -6.75 14.34
N SER A 690 49.47 -6.55 15.23
CA SER A 690 49.67 -5.31 16.01
C SER A 690 50.88 -4.45 15.59
N ILE A 691 51.01 -3.29 16.27
CA ILE A 691 52.11 -2.29 16.26
C ILE A 691 51.97 -1.30 15.07
N ALA A 692 52.12 0.04 15.22
CA ALA A 692 52.67 0.86 16.33
C ALA A 692 51.77 2.04 16.80
N SER A 693 52.38 2.96 17.56
CA SER A 693 51.89 4.21 18.19
C SER A 693 52.02 5.47 17.33
N ASN A 694 51.09 6.44 17.46
CA ASN A 694 51.44 7.74 18.07
C ASN A 694 50.25 8.66 18.43
N GLN A 695 50.33 9.19 19.66
CA GLN A 695 49.90 10.50 20.17
C GLN A 695 48.51 11.09 19.83
N VAL A 696 47.69 11.21 20.88
CA VAL A 696 46.57 12.13 21.03
C VAL A 696 47.07 13.41 21.73
N ILE A 697 46.57 14.59 21.34
CA ILE A 697 46.54 15.79 22.19
C ILE A 697 45.11 16.38 22.16
N PRO A 698 44.48 16.70 23.32
CA PRO A 698 43.10 17.16 23.41
C PRO A 698 42.97 18.67 23.70
N LEU A 699 41.79 19.24 23.41
CA LEU A 699 41.24 20.48 23.98
C LEU A 699 39.74 20.55 23.59
N GLY A 700 38.78 20.99 24.40
CA GLY A 700 38.78 21.44 25.80
C GLY A 700 37.33 21.71 26.24
N ASP A 701 37.05 21.66 27.54
CA ASP A 701 35.71 21.77 28.14
C ASP A 701 35.31 23.23 28.47
N TRP A 702 34.09 23.42 28.99
CA TRP A 702 33.55 24.59 29.74
C TRP A 702 32.56 25.60 29.09
N THR A 703 31.27 25.26 29.20
CA THR A 703 30.16 26.02 29.87
C THR A 703 29.84 27.51 29.61
N GLN A 704 28.54 27.75 29.33
CA GLN A 704 27.68 28.88 29.77
C GLN A 704 28.06 30.31 29.29
N VAL A 705 27.15 31.26 29.07
CA VAL A 705 25.95 31.70 29.84
C VAL A 705 24.80 32.13 28.92
N ALA A 706 23.56 32.10 29.45
CA ALA A 706 22.34 32.50 28.75
C ALA A 706 22.20 34.02 28.52
N GLY A 707 21.37 34.40 27.55
CA GLY A 707 20.87 35.75 27.37
C GLY A 707 19.42 35.71 26.88
N ASP A 708 18.47 35.84 27.82
CA ASP A 708 17.06 35.93 27.50
C ASP A 708 16.74 37.23 26.76
N MET A 709 16.13 37.11 25.57
CA MET A 709 15.20 38.11 25.05
C MET A 709 13.96 37.41 24.51
N SER A 710 13.01 37.19 25.41
CA SER A 710 11.65 36.78 25.08
C SER A 710 10.87 37.94 24.45
N ASN A 711 9.87 37.59 23.63
CA ASN A 711 8.74 38.42 23.18
C ASN A 711 9.07 39.51 22.14
N GLU A 712 8.85 39.20 20.87
CA GLU A 712 7.63 39.60 20.14
C GLU A 712 7.74 39.15 18.67
N ILE A 713 7.21 37.95 18.36
CA ILE A 713 6.82 37.58 17.01
C ILE A 713 5.37 37.14 17.12
N THR A 714 4.47 37.95 16.56
CA THR A 714 3.04 37.62 16.48
C THR A 714 2.85 36.44 15.53
N TRP A 715 2.01 35.48 15.91
CA TRP A 715 1.80 34.22 15.19
C TRP A 715 0.84 34.35 13.98
N ASP A 716 0.82 35.51 13.33
CA ASP A 716 -0.14 35.87 12.28
C ASP A 716 0.29 35.46 10.86
N LEU A 717 1.33 34.62 10.72
CA LEU A 717 1.82 34.09 9.43
C LEU A 717 1.25 32.71 9.05
N PHE A 718 0.41 32.11 9.89
CA PHE A 718 -0.19 30.79 9.66
C PHE A 718 -1.73 30.80 9.69
N SER A 719 -2.33 31.95 9.39
CA SER A 719 -3.71 31.99 8.92
C SER A 719 -3.79 31.24 7.60
N LEU A 720 -4.56 30.14 7.56
CA LEU A 720 -5.00 29.58 6.28
C LEU A 720 -5.76 30.71 5.55
N PRO A 721 -5.45 31.02 4.28
CA PRO A 721 -6.18 32.06 3.56
C PRO A 721 -7.65 31.68 3.42
N ASP A 722 -8.56 32.64 3.53
CA ASP A 722 -9.99 32.40 3.76
C ASP A 722 -10.66 31.49 2.72
N TRP A 723 -10.14 31.43 1.48
CA TRP A 723 -10.59 30.49 0.43
C TRP A 723 -10.46 29.00 0.79
N VAL A 724 -9.69 28.65 1.83
CA VAL A 724 -9.62 27.27 2.37
C VAL A 724 -10.87 26.92 3.20
N PHE A 725 -11.60 27.94 3.69
CA PHE A 725 -12.83 27.81 4.47
C PHE A 725 -14.08 28.35 3.76
N GLU A 726 -13.94 28.92 2.56
CA GLU A 726 -15.09 29.22 1.70
C GLU A 726 -15.76 27.92 1.23
N GLU A 727 -16.71 27.44 2.02
CA GLU A 727 -17.87 26.72 1.50
C GLU A 727 -18.54 27.64 0.48
N HIS A 728 -18.18 27.47 -0.79
CA HIS A 728 -19.04 27.89 -1.89
C HIS A 728 -20.29 27.01 -1.85
N GLU A 729 -21.28 27.41 -1.04
CA GLU A 729 -22.67 27.11 -1.32
C GLU A 729 -22.95 27.66 -2.73
N MET A 730 -22.87 26.78 -3.72
CA MET A 730 -23.23 27.10 -5.09
C MET A 730 -24.75 27.24 -5.14
N ASP A 731 -25.23 28.46 -4.95
CA ASP A 731 -26.65 28.79 -5.01
C ASP A 731 -27.16 28.55 -6.45
N PHE A 732 -27.96 27.50 -6.62
CA PHE A 732 -28.44 27.05 -7.93
C PHE A 732 -29.59 27.94 -8.41
N GLY A 733 -29.24 29.10 -8.96
CA GLY A 733 -30.15 29.94 -9.75
C GLY A 733 -30.62 29.23 -11.03
N ALA A 734 -31.93 29.30 -11.29
CA ALA A 734 -32.65 28.57 -12.34
C ALA A 734 -32.44 29.06 -13.78
#